data_AF-A0A3P6BBW0-F1
#
_entry.id   AF-A0A3P6BBW0-F1
#
_cell.length_a   1.000
_cell.length_b   1.000
_cell.length_c   1.000
_cell.angle_alpha   90.00
_cell.angle_beta   90.00
_cell.angle_gamma   90.00
#
_symmetry.space_group_name_H-M   'P 1'
#
loop_
_entity.id
_entity.type
_entity.pdbx_description
1 polymer ?
#
loop_
_entity_poly.entity_id
_entity_poly.type
_entity_poly.pdbx_seq_one_letter_code
_entity_poly.pdbx_strand_id
1 'polypeptide(L)'
;MMKYNVVSPSCSKLFRCVLFLPLFFIFFVASARHLEQVPEPSPRPAPVPQPSPKPKPSPSPGPTPAPEPKPCPCPSPGPAPTPSLPRPRNTTFPAIFAFGDSIVDTGNNDYISTLVKANFPPYGMNFPHGLPTGRFCNGKIPADFIAEFLGVKPTLPPYLKPGLTQEDLITGVSFASGGSGFDPLTPIVVSAIPMSNQLTYFQEYIEKVKGFVGKEKAEHIISKSLAIVIAGSDDLANTYYGTHAEELLYDIDAYTSYMASSASSFAMQLYESGARKIGFIGVSPIGCIPIQRTARGGLKRKCFDEINVAAQLFNTKLSRSLHSVAETLKNATLVYIDIYSLFAHMIQNPKEYGFDEIDRGCCGTGMVELGPLCNQFTSLLCSNVSSYMFWDSYHPTERAYRILTKKFPQPKPSPAPGPSACPPIPPKPQPKPPPAPGPSQCPPPKPQPKPPPPPGPSACPPKPQPKPPPPPGPSACPPIPPKPQPKPPPAPAPTPCPPQPPKPQPKPPPTPAPSPKPGPSPPPPPPPSPAPKPVPPPAPSPKPSPPAPSPKPKPSPPAPLPPKPENKTIPAVFFFGDSIFDTGNNNNLKSKIKSNYRPYGMDFPSRVATGRFSNGKVASDYISTYLGVKEIVPAYLDQKLQQNQLQRSDLLTGVSFASGGAGFDPETSESVEVIPMLDQLSYFQDYIKRVKKLVGKKEAKRIVSKGVAIVVAGGTDLIYTYFGIGAQHLKTDIDSYTTSMADSAASFVLQLYGYGARRIGVIGTPPLGCTPSQRVKDKKICDEEINYAAQLFNSKLAIILSQLSETLRNSTLVYMDIYSIFSKILESPAHYGFEEVKKPCCKIGLTGGAILAFGDSILDTGNNNKLMTVSKSNFLPYGRNFPYHIPTGRFGNGRVLSDLVAEGLGIKNLVPAFRSSFLKSSDLPTGVCFASGGSGLDKFTASIQGVIWVQDQLKDFQSYIQKLSQEVGDAAKVKEIIANAVVLISAGNNDIAITFFATRAKKLRYNIETYTDQLIEWKTAFMQNLYNMGARKFAVLGTLPLGCLPGARQLSGDLICLPHVNHGAKIYNQKVANLVVNFRQSLPDGKFVYIDMYNSLLDVIENPSKYGFRTAKPCCCSVMTPIPCLDSGSHVFWDFAHPSEKAYKAVLPNIVSVISNKLA
;
A
#
# COMPACT_ATOMS: atom_id res chain seq x y z
N MET A 1 -4.63 40.73 32.05
CA MET A 1 -5.35 39.87 33.03
C MET A 1 -6.19 38.89 32.21
N MET A 2 -6.21 37.57 32.34
CA MET A 2 -5.58 36.58 33.23
C MET A 2 -5.02 35.44 32.34
N LYS A 3 -3.97 34.79 32.85
CA LYS A 3 -3.21 33.71 32.21
C LYS A 3 -3.99 32.40 32.19
N TYR A 4 -3.98 31.67 31.08
CA TYR A 4 -4.17 30.21 31.07
C TYR A 4 -2.89 29.55 30.55
N ASN A 5 -2.31 28.72 31.41
CA ASN A 5 -1.06 28.01 31.19
C ASN A 5 -1.24 26.84 30.22
N VAL A 6 -0.26 26.73 29.32
CA VAL A 6 -0.01 25.60 28.44
C VAL A 6 0.57 24.45 29.27
N VAL A 7 -0.06 23.28 29.22
CA VAL A 7 0.60 21.98 29.46
C VAL A 7 0.17 21.03 28.34
N SER A 8 1.15 20.66 27.52
CA SER A 8 1.08 19.63 26.48
C SER A 8 1.00 18.23 27.10
N PRO A 9 0.19 17.31 26.54
CA PRO A 9 0.51 15.89 26.54
C PRO A 9 0.89 15.45 25.12
N SER A 10 2.18 15.16 25.01
CA SER A 10 2.93 14.76 23.81
C SER A 10 2.54 13.36 23.30
N CYS A 11 2.35 13.27 21.97
CA CYS A 11 2.99 12.27 21.10
C CYS A 11 3.13 10.83 21.64
N SER A 12 2.04 10.04 21.71
CA SER A 12 2.16 8.58 21.98
C SER A 12 1.14 7.68 21.26
N LYS A 13 0.31 8.22 20.37
CA LYS A 13 -0.72 7.44 19.66
C LYS A 13 -0.49 7.26 18.15
N LEU A 14 0.53 7.89 17.57
CA LEU A 14 0.74 7.94 16.11
C LEU A 14 1.82 6.97 15.57
N PHE A 15 2.56 6.28 16.44
CA PHE A 15 3.72 5.43 16.06
C PHE A 15 3.36 3.95 15.77
N ARG A 16 2.09 3.57 15.84
CA ARG A 16 1.64 2.16 15.82
C ARG A 16 1.35 1.56 14.43
N CYS A 17 1.55 2.27 13.32
CA CYS A 17 1.14 1.76 11.99
C CYS A 17 2.28 1.51 10.98
N VAL A 18 3.55 1.73 11.34
CA VAL A 18 4.66 1.85 10.36
C VAL A 18 5.37 0.53 9.99
N LEU A 19 5.14 -0.60 10.68
CA LEU A 19 5.89 -1.84 10.40
C LEU A 19 5.19 -2.95 9.61
N PHE A 20 3.88 -2.88 9.36
CA PHE A 20 3.04 -4.07 9.13
C PHE A 20 3.22 -4.88 7.83
N LEU A 21 4.19 -4.61 6.96
CA LEU A 21 4.18 -5.13 5.57
C LEU A 21 5.01 -6.38 5.20
N PRO A 22 6.11 -6.79 5.86
CA PRO A 22 6.97 -7.80 5.25
C PRO A 22 6.66 -9.25 5.64
N LEU A 23 6.07 -9.54 6.80
CA LEU A 23 5.75 -10.92 7.20
C LEU A 23 4.33 -11.35 6.85
N PHE A 24 3.37 -10.43 6.74
CA PHE A 24 1.98 -10.83 6.54
C PHE A 24 1.69 -11.41 5.14
N PHE A 25 2.50 -11.08 4.13
CA PHE A 25 2.34 -11.62 2.78
C PHE A 25 2.77 -13.09 2.64
N ILE A 26 3.55 -13.60 3.61
CA ILE A 26 3.97 -15.00 3.64
C ILE A 26 2.99 -15.86 4.47
N PHE A 27 2.24 -15.27 5.42
CA PHE A 27 1.43 -16.01 6.39
C PHE A 27 -0.10 -15.97 6.20
N PHE A 28 -0.66 -15.18 5.25
CA PHE A 28 -2.12 -14.97 5.13
C PHE A 28 -2.75 -15.42 3.80
N VAL A 29 -2.21 -16.47 3.16
CA VAL A 29 -2.89 -17.17 2.05
C VAL A 29 -4.05 -18.07 2.55
N ALA A 30 -4.28 -18.15 3.87
CA ALA A 30 -5.32 -19.00 4.42
C ALA A 30 -6.00 -18.48 5.68
N SER A 31 -7.19 -17.93 5.52
CA SER A 31 -8.29 -17.99 6.49
C SER A 31 -9.51 -17.31 5.88
N ALA A 32 -10.20 -18.01 4.98
CA ALA A 32 -11.53 -17.60 4.51
C ALA A 32 -12.37 -18.82 4.09
N ARG A 33 -12.56 -19.77 5.01
CA ARG A 33 -13.65 -20.75 4.93
C ARG A 33 -14.17 -20.99 6.33
N HIS A 34 -15.16 -20.21 6.77
CA HIS A 34 -16.13 -20.60 7.79
C HIS A 34 -17.30 -19.60 7.80
N LEU A 35 -17.89 -19.36 6.62
CA LEU A 35 -19.20 -18.71 6.48
C LEU A 35 -19.82 -19.19 5.15
N GLU A 36 -20.37 -20.40 5.14
CA GLU A 36 -21.54 -20.73 4.29
C GLU A 36 -22.11 -22.10 4.70
N GLN A 37 -23.43 -22.11 4.94
CA GLN A 37 -24.37 -23.22 5.18
C GLN A 37 -24.92 -23.40 6.61
N VAL A 38 -25.89 -22.55 6.98
CA VAL A 38 -27.06 -22.96 7.79
C VAL A 38 -28.30 -22.30 7.16
N PRO A 39 -29.39 -23.03 6.83
CA PRO A 39 -30.64 -22.44 6.34
C PRO A 39 -31.41 -21.73 7.47
N GLU A 40 -31.97 -20.56 7.19
CA GLU A 40 -32.90 -19.86 8.09
C GLU A 40 -34.23 -20.62 8.27
N PRO A 41 -34.79 -20.72 9.49
CA PRO A 41 -36.22 -20.91 9.71
C PRO A 41 -36.95 -19.58 10.00
N SER A 42 -38.18 -19.49 9.47
CA SER A 42 -39.11 -18.33 9.44
C SER A 42 -39.48 -17.71 10.81
N PRO A 43 -39.98 -16.45 10.84
CA PRO A 43 -40.06 -15.64 12.07
C PRO A 43 -41.30 -15.94 12.93
N ARG A 44 -41.10 -15.92 14.26
CA ARG A 44 -42.18 -15.82 15.28
C ARG A 44 -41.98 -14.59 16.18
N PRO A 45 -43.05 -14.09 16.83
CA PRO A 45 -43.17 -12.70 17.24
C PRO A 45 -42.32 -12.34 18.46
N ALA A 46 -41.94 -11.06 18.52
CA ALA A 46 -41.09 -10.46 19.54
C ALA A 46 -41.68 -10.57 20.97
N PRO A 47 -40.85 -10.88 21.99
CA PRO A 47 -41.21 -10.66 23.39
C PRO A 47 -40.91 -9.21 23.82
N VAL A 48 -41.84 -8.65 24.60
CA VAL A 48 -41.81 -7.31 25.21
C VAL A 48 -40.62 -7.17 26.20
N PRO A 49 -39.94 -6.00 26.26
CA PRO A 49 -38.77 -5.82 27.13
C PRO A 49 -39.17 -5.65 28.61
N GLN A 50 -38.50 -6.40 29.49
CA GLN A 50 -38.50 -6.16 30.94
C GLN A 50 -37.18 -5.51 31.40
N PRO A 51 -37.19 -4.76 32.54
CA PRO A 51 -36.24 -3.69 32.80
C PRO A 51 -34.93 -4.16 33.43
N SER A 52 -33.85 -3.50 33.05
CA SER A 52 -32.49 -3.68 33.56
C SER A 52 -32.38 -3.32 35.06
N PRO A 53 -31.64 -4.11 35.87
CA PRO A 53 -31.37 -3.76 37.27
C PRO A 53 -30.36 -2.60 37.39
N LYS A 54 -30.66 -1.66 38.30
CA LYS A 54 -29.85 -0.47 38.61
C LYS A 54 -28.45 -0.82 39.18
N PRO A 55 -27.42 0.00 38.90
CA PRO A 55 -26.08 -0.18 39.46
C PRO A 55 -26.02 0.21 40.94
N LYS A 56 -25.31 -0.60 41.74
CA LYS A 56 -25.00 -0.34 43.16
C LYS A 56 -23.75 0.57 43.26
N PRO A 57 -23.69 1.52 44.21
CA PRO A 57 -22.67 2.56 44.21
C PRO A 57 -21.30 2.08 44.72
N SER A 58 -20.26 2.62 44.10
CA SER A 58 -18.85 2.50 44.50
C SER A 58 -18.58 3.38 45.74
N PRO A 59 -17.80 2.94 46.74
CA PRO A 59 -17.39 3.80 47.86
C PRO A 59 -16.32 4.81 47.43
N SER A 60 -16.41 6.01 48.02
CA SER A 60 -15.46 7.12 47.87
C SER A 60 -14.09 6.85 48.53
N PRO A 61 -13.02 7.51 48.04
CA PRO A 61 -11.65 7.35 48.54
C PRO A 61 -11.39 8.15 49.82
N GLY A 62 -10.77 7.50 50.81
CA GLY A 62 -10.19 8.16 52.00
C GLY A 62 -8.81 8.76 51.71
N PRO A 63 -8.37 9.75 52.52
CA PRO A 63 -7.28 10.67 52.18
C PRO A 63 -5.88 10.11 52.41
N THR A 64 -4.97 10.55 51.55
CA THR A 64 -3.52 10.35 51.56
C THR A 64 -2.84 11.13 52.69
N PRO A 65 -1.82 10.58 53.37
CA PRO A 65 -0.75 11.36 53.98
C PRO A 65 0.49 11.42 53.07
N ALA A 66 1.07 12.60 52.96
CA ALA A 66 2.39 12.87 52.38
C ALA A 66 3.33 13.37 53.50
N PRO A 67 4.59 13.76 53.22
CA PRO A 67 5.76 12.88 53.09
C PRO A 67 6.93 13.34 54.00
N GLU A 68 7.96 12.52 54.22
CA GLU A 68 9.25 12.99 54.76
C GLU A 68 10.43 12.13 54.26
N PRO A 69 11.71 12.58 54.33
CA PRO A 69 12.46 13.00 53.16
C PRO A 69 13.67 12.11 52.79
N LYS A 70 14.15 12.31 51.55
CA LYS A 70 15.32 11.67 50.92
C LYS A 70 16.63 11.95 51.66
N PRO A 71 17.63 11.07 51.44
CA PRO A 71 18.89 11.54 50.86
C PRO A 71 19.39 10.68 49.68
N CYS A 72 19.92 11.37 48.68
CA CYS A 72 20.90 10.89 47.70
C CYS A 72 22.16 11.78 47.86
N PRO A 73 23.30 11.52 47.19
CA PRO A 73 23.85 10.30 46.56
C PRO A 73 25.34 10.09 46.95
N CYS A 74 26.01 9.05 46.40
CA CYS A 74 27.42 9.04 45.89
C CYS A 74 27.90 7.59 45.63
N PRO A 75 29.01 7.35 44.91
CA PRO A 75 29.07 7.02 43.49
C PRO A 75 29.48 5.55 43.22
N SER A 76 29.21 5.06 42.00
CA SER A 76 29.68 3.77 41.52
C SER A 76 31.21 3.74 41.32
N PRO A 77 31.92 2.67 41.74
CA PRO A 77 33.19 2.29 41.17
C PRO A 77 32.99 1.33 39.99
N GLY A 78 33.73 1.56 38.90
CA GLY A 78 33.85 0.66 37.75
C GLY A 78 34.62 -0.64 38.06
N PRO A 79 34.81 -1.49 37.04
CA PRO A 79 35.01 -2.93 37.18
C PRO A 79 36.48 -3.34 37.38
N ALA A 80 36.70 -4.44 38.10
CA ALA A 80 37.99 -5.13 38.21
C ALA A 80 37.76 -6.66 38.31
N PRO A 81 38.75 -7.51 38.00
CA PRO A 81 38.66 -8.55 36.97
C PRO A 81 38.34 -9.95 37.52
N THR A 82 37.89 -10.79 36.58
CA THR A 82 37.64 -12.23 36.71
C THR A 82 38.87 -13.01 37.20
N PRO A 83 38.71 -13.97 38.12
CA PRO A 83 39.58 -15.15 38.20
C PRO A 83 38.94 -16.33 37.47
N SER A 84 39.77 -17.04 36.73
CA SER A 84 39.45 -18.14 35.82
C SER A 84 39.22 -19.49 36.51
N LEU A 85 38.33 -20.26 35.86
CA LEU A 85 38.17 -21.72 35.76
C LEU A 85 37.79 -22.57 37.00
N PRO A 86 36.65 -23.29 36.92
CA PRO A 86 36.49 -24.59 37.57
C PRO A 86 36.72 -25.78 36.61
N ARG A 87 37.24 -26.87 37.20
CA ARG A 87 37.52 -28.22 36.68
C ARG A 87 36.47 -28.84 35.72
N PRO A 88 36.88 -29.82 34.89
CA PRO A 88 36.03 -30.46 33.90
C PRO A 88 34.87 -31.21 34.56
N ARG A 89 33.64 -30.79 34.27
CA ARG A 89 32.46 -31.61 34.54
C ARG A 89 32.42 -32.73 33.51
N ASN A 90 32.17 -33.95 33.97
CA ASN A 90 31.98 -35.14 33.12
C ASN A 90 30.88 -34.85 32.08
N THR A 91 31.22 -34.43 30.86
CA THR A 91 30.27 -34.16 29.79
C THR A 91 29.94 -35.46 29.07
N THR A 92 28.66 -35.86 29.09
CA THR A 92 28.18 -37.12 28.50
C THR A 92 28.17 -37.11 26.96
N PHE A 93 28.31 -35.92 26.36
CA PHE A 93 28.32 -35.69 24.91
C PHE A 93 29.44 -34.71 24.54
N PRO A 94 30.25 -34.98 23.50
CA PRO A 94 31.32 -34.07 23.07
C PRO A 94 30.79 -32.86 22.30
N ALA A 95 29.70 -33.00 21.54
CA ALA A 95 29.06 -31.91 20.81
C ALA A 95 27.53 -32.02 20.79
N ILE A 96 26.87 -30.91 20.45
CA ILE A 96 25.43 -30.82 20.15
C ILE A 96 25.25 -30.32 18.71
N PHE A 97 24.42 -31.01 17.94
CA PHE A 97 24.00 -30.58 16.60
C PHE A 97 22.50 -30.31 16.60
N ALA A 98 22.09 -29.14 16.15
CA ALA A 98 20.67 -28.78 16.07
C ALA A 98 20.22 -28.62 14.61
N PHE A 99 19.07 -29.19 14.28
CA PHE A 99 18.44 -29.15 12.97
C PHE A 99 16.96 -28.77 13.14
N GLY A 100 16.41 -28.05 12.17
CA GLY A 100 15.01 -27.68 12.21
C GLY A 100 14.70 -26.24 11.87
N ASP A 101 13.70 -25.70 12.57
CA ASP A 101 13.11 -24.39 12.37
C ASP A 101 13.65 -23.32 13.36
N SER A 102 12.89 -22.24 13.52
CA SER A 102 13.23 -21.08 14.37
C SER A 102 13.38 -21.41 15.85
N ILE A 103 12.83 -22.54 16.31
CA ILE A 103 12.90 -22.94 17.73
C ILE A 103 14.33 -23.32 18.12
N VAL A 104 15.17 -23.76 17.18
CA VAL A 104 16.58 -24.10 17.42
C VAL A 104 17.56 -23.37 16.50
N ASP A 105 17.08 -22.37 15.76
CA ASP A 105 17.92 -21.49 14.95
C ASP A 105 18.66 -20.47 15.84
N THR A 106 19.99 -20.61 15.88
CA THR A 106 20.87 -19.74 16.66
C THR A 106 21.42 -18.56 15.86
N GLY A 107 20.91 -18.32 14.65
CA GLY A 107 21.23 -17.18 13.78
C GLY A 107 21.71 -17.55 12.37
N ASN A 108 21.43 -18.74 11.84
CA ASN A 108 21.79 -19.07 10.45
C ASN A 108 21.06 -18.16 9.45
N ASN A 109 19.80 -17.79 9.76
CA ASN A 109 19.01 -16.89 8.93
C ASN A 109 19.65 -15.51 8.74
N ASP A 110 20.59 -15.11 9.60
CA ASP A 110 21.30 -13.84 9.48
C ASP A 110 22.17 -13.80 8.22
N TYR A 111 22.67 -14.96 7.79
CA TYR A 111 23.66 -15.13 6.72
C TYR A 111 23.04 -15.54 5.37
N ILE A 112 21.71 -15.59 5.28
CA ILE A 112 20.98 -15.85 4.03
C ILE A 112 20.00 -14.71 3.72
N SER A 113 19.56 -14.64 2.46
CA SER A 113 18.59 -13.64 2.01
C SER A 113 17.17 -14.09 2.35
N THR A 114 16.72 -13.78 3.56
CA THR A 114 15.36 -14.07 4.07
C THR A 114 14.83 -12.91 4.92
N LEU A 115 13.51 -12.80 5.02
CA LEU A 115 12.83 -11.87 5.94
C LEU A 115 12.66 -12.46 7.34
N VAL A 116 12.81 -13.78 7.49
CA VAL A 116 12.69 -14.50 8.76
C VAL A 116 13.99 -14.31 9.51
N LYS A 117 14.20 -13.13 10.10
CA LYS A 117 15.40 -12.78 10.90
C LYS A 117 15.01 -12.24 12.26
N ALA A 118 15.90 -12.44 13.23
CA ALA A 118 15.78 -11.95 14.61
C ALA A 118 17.11 -11.33 15.11
N ASN A 119 17.88 -10.72 14.21
CA ASN A 119 19.18 -10.09 14.48
C ASN A 119 19.10 -8.58 14.74
N PHE A 120 17.96 -8.14 15.25
CA PHE A 120 17.71 -6.76 15.65
C PHE A 120 16.95 -6.71 16.99
N PRO A 121 17.09 -5.62 17.77
CA PRO A 121 16.31 -5.46 19.00
C PRO A 121 14.80 -5.39 18.72
N PRO A 122 13.95 -5.95 19.61
CA PRO A 122 14.27 -6.33 20.97
C PRO A 122 14.72 -7.78 21.16
N TYR A 123 14.88 -8.57 20.08
CA TYR A 123 15.38 -9.94 20.20
C TYR A 123 16.74 -9.97 20.91
N GLY A 124 16.97 -11.01 21.71
CA GLY A 124 18.21 -11.17 22.46
C GLY A 124 18.44 -10.18 23.60
N MET A 125 17.45 -9.38 24.03
CA MET A 125 17.60 -8.45 25.15
C MET A 125 18.09 -9.07 26.47
N ASN A 126 17.77 -10.34 26.72
CA ASN A 126 18.25 -11.14 27.85
C ASN A 126 19.42 -12.05 27.48
N PHE A 127 19.76 -12.15 26.20
CA PHE A 127 20.94 -12.89 25.75
C PHE A 127 22.21 -12.20 26.30
N PRO A 128 23.34 -12.90 26.49
CA PRO A 128 24.58 -12.28 26.96
C PRO A 128 24.89 -10.96 26.24
N HIS A 129 25.12 -9.91 27.03
CA HIS A 129 25.35 -8.53 26.58
C HIS A 129 24.16 -7.84 25.86
N GLY A 130 22.96 -8.40 25.91
CA GLY A 130 21.76 -7.85 25.28
C GLY A 130 21.80 -7.88 23.75
N LEU A 131 22.54 -8.83 23.16
CA LEU A 131 22.81 -8.86 21.73
C LEU A 131 21.74 -9.62 20.94
N PRO A 132 21.21 -9.05 19.84
CA PRO A 132 20.31 -9.75 18.95
C PRO A 132 21.09 -10.65 17.98
N THR A 133 21.19 -11.94 18.29
CA THR A 133 22.02 -12.89 17.52
C THR A 133 21.25 -13.74 16.50
N GLY A 134 20.06 -13.31 16.08
CA GLY A 134 19.22 -14.13 15.18
C GLY A 134 18.37 -15.20 15.88
N ARG A 135 18.38 -15.26 17.21
CA ARG A 135 17.50 -16.14 18.01
C ARG A 135 16.10 -15.53 18.11
N PHE A 136 15.07 -16.30 17.74
CA PHE A 136 13.67 -15.87 17.80
C PHE A 136 13.11 -15.89 19.23
N CYS A 137 13.74 -15.14 20.11
CA CYS A 137 13.46 -15.11 21.55
C CYS A 137 14.04 -13.81 22.16
N ASN A 138 13.58 -13.44 23.36
CA ASN A 138 14.26 -12.43 24.16
C ASN A 138 15.66 -12.87 24.64
N GLY A 139 16.00 -14.15 24.62
CA GLY A 139 17.27 -14.66 25.16
C GLY A 139 17.64 -16.01 24.57
N LYS A 140 18.10 -16.94 25.43
CA LYS A 140 18.43 -18.31 25.01
C LYS A 140 17.21 -19.08 24.49
N ILE A 141 17.47 -19.98 23.55
CA ILE A 141 16.49 -20.89 22.94
C ILE A 141 16.81 -22.36 23.30
N PRO A 142 15.93 -23.33 23.00
CA PRO A 142 16.16 -24.73 23.34
C PRO A 142 17.52 -25.31 22.97
N ALA A 143 18.08 -24.96 21.80
CA ALA A 143 19.43 -25.40 21.42
C ALA A 143 20.51 -24.98 22.43
N ASP A 144 20.41 -23.76 22.97
CA ASP A 144 21.32 -23.25 23.99
C ASP A 144 21.12 -23.96 25.33
N PHE A 145 19.86 -24.10 25.77
CA PHE A 145 19.56 -24.75 27.04
C PHE A 145 19.96 -26.22 27.05
N ILE A 146 19.79 -26.94 25.93
CA ILE A 146 20.25 -28.33 25.82
C ILE A 146 21.77 -28.40 25.93
N ALA A 147 22.51 -27.55 25.20
CA ALA A 147 23.96 -27.50 25.29
C ALA A 147 24.46 -27.12 26.69
N GLU A 148 23.79 -26.16 27.35
CA GLU A 148 24.13 -25.70 28.69
C GLU A 148 23.83 -26.76 29.76
N PHE A 149 22.64 -27.35 29.75
CA PHE A 149 22.23 -28.34 30.74
C PHE A 149 23.03 -29.64 30.64
N LEU A 150 23.49 -30.00 29.44
CA LEU A 150 24.39 -31.13 29.23
C LEU A 150 25.88 -30.78 29.48
N GLY A 151 26.17 -29.51 29.82
CA GLY A 151 27.51 -29.06 30.17
C GLY A 151 28.47 -28.93 28.99
N VAL A 152 27.98 -28.95 27.74
CA VAL A 152 28.83 -28.89 26.53
C VAL A 152 29.35 -27.48 26.30
N LYS A 153 28.45 -26.49 26.27
CA LYS A 153 28.81 -25.07 26.11
C LYS A 153 27.64 -24.17 26.54
N PRO A 154 27.90 -22.91 26.93
CA PRO A 154 26.86 -22.01 27.43
C PRO A 154 25.85 -21.56 26.36
N THR A 155 26.25 -21.51 25.08
CA THR A 155 25.41 -21.10 23.93
C THR A 155 25.91 -21.80 22.67
N LEU A 156 25.00 -22.19 21.77
CA LEU A 156 25.34 -22.89 20.52
C LEU A 156 25.46 -21.88 19.35
N PRO A 157 26.56 -21.87 18.57
CA PRO A 157 26.68 -20.93 17.46
C PRO A 157 26.00 -21.47 16.17
N PRO A 158 25.54 -20.58 15.27
CA PRO A 158 25.02 -20.99 13.97
C PRO A 158 26.17 -21.37 13.01
N TYR A 159 25.99 -22.43 12.24
CA TYR A 159 27.01 -22.96 11.32
C TYR A 159 27.46 -21.94 10.27
N LEU A 160 26.56 -21.10 9.76
CA LEU A 160 26.88 -20.11 8.72
C LEU A 160 27.64 -18.87 9.24
N LYS A 161 27.90 -18.77 10.54
CA LYS A 161 28.64 -17.63 11.11
C LYS A 161 30.08 -17.60 10.58
N PRO A 162 30.54 -16.48 9.98
CA PRO A 162 31.93 -16.30 9.64
C PRO A 162 32.82 -16.32 10.89
N GLY A 163 33.99 -16.95 10.77
CA GLY A 163 35.00 -16.94 11.84
C GLY A 163 34.69 -17.86 13.02
N LEU A 164 33.92 -18.94 12.82
CA LEU A 164 33.81 -20.01 13.82
C LEU A 164 35.20 -20.59 14.12
N THR A 165 35.51 -20.75 15.41
CA THR A 165 36.75 -21.36 15.84
C THR A 165 36.71 -22.88 15.69
N GLN A 166 37.88 -23.52 15.73
CA GLN A 166 37.94 -24.99 15.80
C GLN A 166 37.17 -25.52 17.01
N GLU A 167 37.28 -24.85 18.16
CA GLU A 167 36.57 -25.22 19.39
C GLU A 167 35.04 -25.16 19.19
N ASP A 168 34.55 -24.10 18.55
CA ASP A 168 33.11 -23.95 18.24
C ASP A 168 32.59 -25.14 17.44
N LEU A 169 33.36 -25.55 16.42
CA LEU A 169 32.99 -26.66 15.55
C LEU A 169 33.04 -27.99 16.31
N ILE A 170 34.15 -28.33 16.97
CA ILE A 170 34.29 -29.66 17.62
C ILE A 170 33.31 -29.89 18.77
N THR A 171 32.78 -28.82 19.38
CA THR A 171 31.76 -28.89 20.44
C THR A 171 30.34 -28.63 19.91
N GLY A 172 30.19 -28.43 18.60
CA GLY A 172 28.90 -28.45 17.89
C GLY A 172 28.27 -27.10 17.57
N VAL A 173 27.35 -27.11 16.61
CA VAL A 173 26.71 -25.94 15.99
C VAL A 173 25.24 -26.21 15.67
N SER A 174 24.47 -25.15 15.40
CA SER A 174 23.13 -25.27 14.81
C SER A 174 23.18 -25.16 13.29
N PHE A 175 22.48 -26.05 12.59
CA PHE A 175 22.19 -26.02 11.15
C PHE A 175 20.75 -25.56 10.85
N ALA A 176 19.95 -25.34 11.89
CA ALA A 176 18.55 -24.97 11.78
C ALA A 176 18.34 -23.59 11.15
N SER A 177 17.16 -23.37 10.60
CA SER A 177 16.79 -22.14 9.90
C SER A 177 15.34 -21.79 10.15
N GLY A 178 15.08 -20.59 10.65
CA GLY A 178 13.72 -20.10 10.85
C GLY A 178 12.88 -20.17 9.58
N GLY A 179 11.67 -20.77 9.67
CA GLY A 179 10.77 -20.98 8.54
C GLY A 179 11.01 -22.27 7.74
N SER A 180 11.78 -23.22 8.29
CA SER A 180 12.02 -24.53 7.67
C SER A 180 11.00 -25.58 8.11
N GLY A 181 10.83 -26.62 7.30
CA GLY A 181 9.86 -27.69 7.51
C GLY A 181 10.27 -29.00 6.83
N PHE A 182 9.54 -30.08 7.12
CA PHE A 182 9.72 -31.38 6.45
C PHE A 182 9.19 -31.38 5.02
N ASP A 183 8.22 -30.52 4.73
CA ASP A 183 7.69 -30.22 3.41
C ASP A 183 8.63 -29.25 2.68
N PRO A 184 9.14 -29.62 1.49
CA PRO A 184 9.99 -28.76 0.68
C PRO A 184 9.36 -27.42 0.29
N LEU A 185 8.03 -27.31 0.28
CA LEU A 185 7.34 -26.05 0.01
C LEU A 185 7.53 -25.04 1.15
N THR A 186 7.53 -25.48 2.40
CA THR A 186 7.64 -24.63 3.59
C THR A 186 8.81 -23.62 3.52
N PRO A 187 10.08 -24.06 3.34
CA PRO A 187 11.21 -23.13 3.28
C PRO A 187 11.23 -22.27 2.01
N ILE A 188 10.58 -22.69 0.91
CA ILE A 188 10.55 -21.92 -0.35
C ILE A 188 9.79 -20.61 -0.17
N VAL A 189 8.65 -20.64 0.54
CA VAL A 189 7.78 -19.46 0.72
C VAL A 189 8.50 -18.31 1.42
N VAL A 190 9.45 -18.63 2.31
CA VAL A 190 10.20 -17.67 3.13
C VAL A 190 11.68 -17.53 2.74
N SER A 191 12.13 -18.24 1.70
CA SER A 191 13.56 -18.34 1.35
C SER A 191 14.44 -18.81 2.53
N ALA A 192 13.95 -19.76 3.33
CA ALA A 192 14.69 -20.38 4.44
C ALA A 192 15.54 -21.56 3.93
N ILE A 193 16.42 -22.09 4.79
CA ILE A 193 17.25 -23.26 4.48
C ILE A 193 16.39 -24.52 4.60
N PRO A 194 16.14 -25.27 3.51
CA PRO A 194 15.37 -26.50 3.58
C PRO A 194 16.11 -27.57 4.39
N MET A 195 15.37 -28.49 5.02
CA MET A 195 15.95 -29.58 5.82
C MET A 195 17.04 -30.36 5.07
N SER A 196 16.86 -30.60 3.77
CA SER A 196 17.88 -31.23 2.91
C SER A 196 19.21 -30.47 2.91
N ASN A 197 19.18 -29.15 2.84
CA ASN A 197 20.40 -28.34 2.83
C ASN A 197 21.04 -28.26 4.22
N GLN A 198 20.25 -28.35 5.29
CA GLN A 198 20.81 -28.47 6.65
C GLN A 198 21.65 -29.76 6.79
N LEU A 199 21.22 -30.85 6.16
CA LEU A 199 22.00 -32.08 6.09
C LEU A 199 23.27 -31.91 5.23
N THR A 200 23.18 -31.21 4.08
CA THR A 200 24.36 -30.90 3.27
C THR A 200 25.39 -30.09 4.06
N TYR A 201 24.95 -29.10 4.84
CA TYR A 201 25.83 -28.35 5.73
C TYR A 201 26.43 -29.22 6.83
N PHE A 202 25.70 -30.21 7.34
CA PHE A 202 26.25 -31.17 8.28
C PHE A 202 27.34 -32.05 7.65
N GLN A 203 27.17 -32.48 6.41
CA GLN A 203 28.19 -33.23 5.67
C GLN A 203 29.45 -32.38 5.43
N GLU A 204 29.29 -31.12 5.03
CA GLU A 204 30.40 -30.18 4.90
C GLU A 204 31.11 -29.94 6.25
N TYR A 205 30.34 -29.79 7.33
CA TYR A 205 30.85 -29.69 8.69
C TYR A 205 31.70 -30.91 9.09
N ILE A 206 31.24 -32.13 8.77
CA ILE A 206 31.97 -33.37 9.06
C ILE A 206 33.35 -33.34 8.39
N GLU A 207 33.43 -32.94 7.12
CA GLU A 207 34.71 -32.85 6.39
C GLU A 207 35.64 -31.78 7.01
N LYS A 208 35.09 -30.63 7.43
CA LYS A 208 35.87 -29.61 8.16
C LYS A 208 36.45 -30.17 9.46
N VAL A 209 35.64 -30.86 10.27
CA VAL A 209 36.10 -31.44 11.54
C VAL A 209 37.13 -32.54 11.31
N LYS A 210 36.95 -33.40 10.31
CA LYS A 210 37.97 -34.39 9.90
C LYS A 210 39.31 -33.71 9.58
N GLY A 211 39.28 -32.59 8.85
CA GLY A 211 40.47 -31.80 8.55
C GLY A 211 41.18 -31.24 9.80
N PHE A 212 40.43 -30.91 10.86
CA PHE A 212 40.99 -30.32 12.07
C PHE A 212 41.49 -31.31 13.11
N VAL A 213 40.81 -32.44 13.29
CA VAL A 213 41.10 -33.38 14.40
C VAL A 213 41.50 -34.78 13.94
N GLY A 214 41.50 -35.03 12.63
CA GLY A 214 41.72 -36.36 12.05
C GLY A 214 40.44 -37.21 12.01
N LYS A 215 40.44 -38.21 11.12
CA LYS A 215 39.27 -39.03 10.81
C LYS A 215 38.67 -39.74 12.03
N GLU A 216 39.50 -40.47 12.80
CA GLU A 216 39.02 -41.26 13.94
C GLU A 216 38.38 -40.41 15.03
N LYS A 217 39.01 -39.27 15.36
CA LYS A 217 38.50 -38.35 16.37
C LYS A 217 37.23 -37.63 15.89
N ALA A 218 37.15 -37.29 14.60
CA ALA A 218 35.93 -36.75 14.01
C ALA A 218 34.77 -37.77 14.08
N GLU A 219 34.99 -39.02 13.69
CA GLU A 219 33.99 -40.10 13.80
C GLU A 219 33.55 -40.33 15.26
N HIS A 220 34.48 -40.24 16.21
CA HIS A 220 34.17 -40.26 17.64
C HIS A 220 33.27 -39.09 18.06
N ILE A 221 33.61 -37.85 17.65
CA ILE A 221 32.79 -36.67 17.94
C ILE A 221 31.38 -36.87 17.37
N ILE A 222 31.25 -37.20 16.09
CA ILE A 222 29.93 -37.33 15.44
C ILE A 222 29.08 -38.44 16.08
N SER A 223 29.67 -39.61 16.34
CA SER A 223 28.93 -40.75 16.89
C SER A 223 28.58 -40.62 18.37
N LYS A 224 29.37 -39.90 19.18
CA LYS A 224 29.10 -39.74 20.62
C LYS A 224 28.27 -38.50 20.96
N SER A 225 28.13 -37.57 20.02
CA SER A 225 27.36 -36.32 20.13
C SER A 225 25.86 -36.52 19.98
N LEU A 226 25.09 -35.52 20.41
CA LEU A 226 23.64 -35.50 20.32
C LEU A 226 23.18 -34.65 19.13
N ALA A 227 22.40 -35.23 18.23
CA ALA A 227 21.66 -34.51 17.19
C ALA A 227 20.21 -34.29 17.65
N ILE A 228 19.75 -33.04 17.66
CA ILE A 228 18.38 -32.66 17.98
C ILE A 228 17.70 -32.12 16.73
N VAL A 229 16.49 -32.60 16.46
CA VAL A 229 15.67 -32.20 15.32
C VAL A 229 14.32 -31.67 15.81
N ILE A 230 13.93 -30.47 15.36
CA ILE A 230 12.59 -29.90 15.61
C ILE A 230 12.08 -29.16 14.38
N ALA A 231 11.06 -29.72 13.75
CA ALA A 231 10.39 -29.15 12.59
C ALA A 231 8.95 -29.69 12.54
N GLY A 232 8.09 -29.13 11.68
CA GLY A 232 6.70 -29.53 11.55
C GLY A 232 5.70 -28.43 11.93
N SER A 233 6.12 -27.45 12.74
CA SER A 233 5.25 -26.34 13.14
C SER A 233 4.90 -25.47 11.94
N ASP A 234 5.91 -25.12 11.13
CA ASP A 234 5.75 -24.29 9.94
C ASP A 234 5.02 -25.05 8.80
N ASP A 235 5.22 -26.36 8.69
CA ASP A 235 4.47 -27.24 7.77
C ASP A 235 2.97 -27.16 8.05
N LEU A 236 2.56 -27.37 9.29
CA LEU A 236 1.15 -27.33 9.67
C LEU A 236 0.59 -25.90 9.62
N ALA A 237 1.23 -24.96 10.31
CA ALA A 237 0.68 -23.61 10.53
C ALA A 237 0.76 -22.72 9.30
N ASN A 238 1.86 -22.80 8.53
CA ASN A 238 2.14 -21.88 7.44
C ASN A 238 1.86 -22.53 6.08
N THR A 239 2.15 -23.83 5.93
CA THR A 239 2.06 -24.50 4.62
C THR A 239 0.69 -25.13 4.41
N TYR A 240 0.34 -26.14 5.18
CA TYR A 240 -0.94 -26.86 5.06
C TYR A 240 -2.12 -25.94 5.32
N TYR A 241 -2.25 -25.49 6.57
CA TYR A 241 -3.36 -24.62 6.93
C TYR A 241 -3.14 -23.20 6.47
N GLY A 242 -1.89 -22.72 6.30
CA GLY A 242 -1.55 -21.32 6.03
C GLY A 242 -1.54 -20.92 4.54
N THR A 243 -1.28 -21.84 3.61
CA THR A 243 -1.43 -21.60 2.16
C THR A 243 -2.61 -22.30 1.54
N HIS A 244 -3.19 -23.29 2.22
CA HIS A 244 -4.18 -24.23 1.65
C HIS A 244 -3.69 -24.96 0.39
N ALA A 245 -2.42 -24.83 -0.01
CA ALA A 245 -1.91 -25.44 -1.25
C ALA A 245 -1.87 -26.96 -1.14
N GLU A 246 -1.44 -27.47 0.02
CA GLU A 246 -1.34 -28.91 0.28
C GLU A 246 -2.70 -29.55 0.57
N GLU A 247 -3.71 -28.79 1.01
CA GLU A 247 -5.10 -29.27 1.16
C GLU A 247 -5.72 -29.73 -0.17
N LEU A 248 -5.17 -29.29 -1.30
CA LEU A 248 -5.60 -29.71 -2.64
C LEU A 248 -5.03 -31.08 -3.05
N LEU A 249 -3.97 -31.54 -2.36
CA LEU A 249 -3.23 -32.76 -2.68
C LEU A 249 -3.41 -33.83 -1.60
N TYR A 250 -3.51 -33.41 -0.35
CA TYR A 250 -3.56 -34.28 0.81
C TYR A 250 -4.68 -33.83 1.76
N ASP A 251 -5.46 -34.78 2.25
CA ASP A 251 -6.14 -34.57 3.52
C ASP A 251 -5.12 -34.52 4.67
N ILE A 252 -5.55 -34.10 5.85
CA ILE A 252 -4.63 -33.87 6.96
C ILE A 252 -3.99 -35.19 7.45
N ASP A 253 -4.68 -36.32 7.27
CA ASP A 253 -4.12 -37.61 7.61
C ASP A 253 -2.96 -37.97 6.67
N ALA A 254 -3.17 -37.89 5.36
CA ALA A 254 -2.14 -38.13 4.36
C ALA A 254 -0.96 -37.15 4.50
N TYR A 255 -1.22 -35.87 4.77
CA TYR A 255 -0.17 -34.86 4.94
C TYR A 255 0.70 -35.14 6.17
N THR A 256 0.09 -35.46 7.31
CA THR A 256 0.84 -35.80 8.54
C THR A 256 1.60 -37.13 8.40
N SER A 257 1.13 -38.06 7.58
CA SER A 257 1.86 -39.28 7.20
C SER A 257 3.08 -38.97 6.32
N TYR A 258 2.93 -38.04 5.37
CA TYR A 258 4.03 -37.54 4.54
C TYR A 258 5.11 -36.89 5.38
N MET A 259 4.74 -35.95 6.27
CA MET A 259 5.68 -35.31 7.20
C MET A 259 6.44 -36.34 8.05
N ALA A 260 5.74 -37.35 8.59
CA ALA A 260 6.38 -38.39 9.42
C ALA A 260 7.36 -39.25 8.61
N SER A 261 7.04 -39.54 7.35
CA SER A 261 7.92 -40.26 6.43
C SER A 261 9.17 -39.44 6.09
N SER A 262 9.01 -38.13 5.84
CA SER A 262 10.13 -37.21 5.62
C SER A 262 11.03 -37.11 6.85
N ALA A 263 10.46 -37.07 8.06
CA ALA A 263 11.22 -37.08 9.31
C ALA A 263 12.03 -38.37 9.50
N SER A 264 11.43 -39.52 9.19
CA SER A 264 12.12 -40.83 9.22
C SER A 264 13.25 -40.93 8.20
N SER A 265 13.04 -40.40 6.99
CA SER A 265 14.10 -40.29 5.98
C SER A 265 15.25 -39.40 6.46
N PHE A 266 14.95 -38.27 7.10
CA PHE A 266 15.96 -37.39 7.67
C PHE A 266 16.75 -38.08 8.80
N ALA A 267 16.08 -38.85 9.66
CA ALA A 267 16.72 -39.64 10.72
C ALA A 267 17.71 -40.68 10.16
N MET A 268 17.32 -41.39 9.10
CA MET A 268 18.20 -42.35 8.42
C MET A 268 19.43 -41.67 7.81
N GLN A 269 19.25 -40.52 7.15
CA GLN A 269 20.36 -39.77 6.56
C GLN A 269 21.35 -39.21 7.60
N LEU A 270 20.87 -38.79 8.77
CA LEU A 270 21.73 -38.43 9.90
C LEU A 270 22.53 -39.63 10.40
N TYR A 271 21.88 -40.80 10.50
CA TYR A 271 22.55 -42.05 10.88
C TYR A 271 23.61 -42.47 9.85
N GLU A 272 23.31 -42.39 8.55
CA GLU A 272 24.25 -42.64 7.46
C GLU A 272 25.43 -41.66 7.49
N SER A 273 25.19 -40.42 7.91
CA SER A 273 26.22 -39.40 8.12
C SER A 273 27.04 -39.60 9.42
N GLY A 274 26.79 -40.68 10.17
CA GLY A 274 27.57 -41.09 11.34
C GLY A 274 26.96 -40.75 12.70
N ALA A 275 25.84 -40.02 12.76
CA ALA A 275 25.18 -39.72 14.02
C ALA A 275 24.64 -41.01 14.67
N ARG A 276 24.77 -41.15 15.99
CA ARG A 276 24.25 -42.32 16.72
C ARG A 276 23.34 -41.98 17.88
N LYS A 277 23.25 -40.72 18.32
CA LYS A 277 22.32 -40.29 19.37
C LYS A 277 21.45 -39.16 18.80
N ILE A 278 20.21 -39.47 18.47
CA ILE A 278 19.32 -38.60 17.70
C ILE A 278 18.00 -38.43 18.47
N GLY A 279 17.60 -37.19 18.73
CA GLY A 279 16.34 -36.84 19.37
C GLY A 279 15.46 -35.98 18.47
N PHE A 280 14.22 -36.41 18.23
CA PHE A 280 13.22 -35.61 17.54
C PHE A 280 12.23 -35.03 18.55
N ILE A 281 12.05 -33.72 18.55
CA ILE A 281 11.09 -33.03 19.40
C ILE A 281 9.81 -32.84 18.59
N GLY A 282 8.68 -33.24 19.18
CA GLY A 282 7.36 -33.08 18.56
C GLY A 282 6.92 -31.62 18.42
N VAL A 283 5.87 -31.41 17.62
CA VAL A 283 5.22 -30.11 17.45
C VAL A 283 4.41 -29.77 18.71
N SER A 284 4.49 -28.52 19.16
CA SER A 284 3.72 -28.02 20.30
C SER A 284 2.23 -27.82 19.94
N PRO A 285 1.34 -27.42 20.88
CA PRO A 285 -0.03 -26.99 20.57
C PRO A 285 -0.04 -25.68 19.74
N ILE A 286 0.37 -25.79 18.48
CA ILE A 286 0.67 -24.64 17.62
C ILE A 286 -0.58 -23.81 17.29
N GLY A 287 -1.78 -24.38 17.38
CA GLY A 287 -3.05 -23.65 17.27
C GLY A 287 -3.34 -22.73 18.46
N CYS A 288 -2.57 -22.84 19.55
CA CYS A 288 -2.70 -22.00 20.75
C CYS A 288 -1.71 -20.82 20.80
N ILE A 289 -0.81 -20.66 19.83
CA ILE A 289 0.10 -19.50 19.80
C ILE A 289 -0.67 -18.21 19.46
N PRO A 290 -0.17 -17.02 19.86
CA PRO A 290 -0.91 -15.77 19.68
C PRO A 290 -1.36 -15.47 18.26
N ILE A 291 -0.54 -15.74 17.23
CA ILE A 291 -0.91 -15.49 15.83
C ILE A 291 -2.05 -16.40 15.37
N GLN A 292 -2.07 -17.68 15.77
CA GLN A 292 -3.14 -18.61 15.40
C GLN A 292 -4.44 -18.28 16.13
N ARG A 293 -4.36 -17.86 17.38
CA ARG A 293 -5.52 -17.30 18.11
C ARG A 293 -6.09 -16.08 17.41
N THR A 294 -5.23 -15.19 16.94
CA THR A 294 -5.65 -13.97 16.25
C THR A 294 -6.25 -14.26 14.87
N ALA A 295 -5.64 -15.17 14.10
CA ALA A 295 -6.07 -15.50 12.74
C ALA A 295 -7.32 -16.40 12.71
N ARG A 296 -7.40 -17.38 13.62
CA ARG A 296 -8.37 -18.48 13.53
C ARG A 296 -9.20 -18.73 14.79
N GLY A 297 -8.88 -18.07 15.91
CA GLY A 297 -9.58 -18.22 17.18
C GLY A 297 -10.93 -17.49 17.28
N GLY A 298 -11.41 -16.90 16.18
CA GLY A 298 -12.60 -16.05 16.11
C GLY A 298 -12.48 -14.79 16.97
N LEU A 299 -13.60 -14.09 17.19
CA LEU A 299 -13.65 -12.86 17.99
C LEU A 299 -13.14 -13.05 19.43
N LYS A 300 -13.18 -14.29 19.95
CA LYS A 300 -12.73 -14.64 21.30
C LYS A 300 -11.25 -15.06 21.37
N ARG A 301 -10.52 -15.09 20.24
CA ARG A 301 -9.09 -15.49 20.19
C ARG A 301 -8.80 -16.83 20.91
N LYS A 302 -9.70 -17.80 20.75
CA LYS A 302 -9.53 -19.16 21.28
C LYS A 302 -8.38 -19.88 20.55
N CYS A 303 -7.87 -20.97 21.12
CA CYS A 303 -7.01 -21.86 20.34
C CYS A 303 -7.77 -22.37 19.11
N PHE A 304 -7.05 -22.60 18.02
CA PHE A 304 -7.60 -23.23 16.84
C PHE A 304 -7.41 -24.75 16.92
N ASP A 305 -8.50 -25.46 17.22
CA ASP A 305 -8.46 -26.88 17.59
C ASP A 305 -8.05 -27.79 16.42
N GLU A 306 -8.41 -27.47 15.18
CA GLU A 306 -8.09 -28.30 14.01
C GLU A 306 -6.57 -28.47 13.81
N ILE A 307 -5.82 -27.37 13.91
CA ILE A 307 -4.35 -27.41 13.87
C ILE A 307 -3.78 -28.18 15.07
N ASN A 308 -4.37 -28.06 16.25
CA ASN A 308 -3.91 -28.79 17.43
C ASN A 308 -4.14 -30.31 17.29
N VAL A 309 -5.25 -30.72 16.70
CA VAL A 309 -5.53 -32.12 16.35
C VAL A 309 -4.51 -32.60 15.32
N ALA A 310 -4.22 -31.81 14.29
CA ALA A 310 -3.20 -32.12 13.29
C ALA A 310 -1.80 -32.29 13.93
N ALA A 311 -1.42 -31.41 14.85
CA ALA A 311 -0.15 -31.51 15.58
C ALA A 311 -0.07 -32.79 16.41
N GLN A 312 -1.14 -33.19 17.11
CA GLN A 312 -1.19 -34.45 17.86
C GLN A 312 -1.15 -35.68 16.93
N LEU A 313 -1.83 -35.60 15.78
CA LEU A 313 -1.82 -36.65 14.77
C LEU A 313 -0.41 -36.85 14.20
N PHE A 314 0.24 -35.75 13.81
CA PHE A 314 1.63 -35.76 13.36
C PHE A 314 2.56 -36.33 14.44
N ASN A 315 2.47 -35.84 15.68
CA ASN A 315 3.30 -36.33 16.80
C ASN A 315 3.14 -37.83 17.05
N THR A 316 1.91 -38.33 16.95
CA THR A 316 1.61 -39.77 17.10
C THR A 316 2.27 -40.57 15.98
N LYS A 317 2.16 -40.12 14.73
CA LYS A 317 2.77 -40.77 13.57
C LYS A 317 4.30 -40.70 13.61
N LEU A 318 4.85 -39.54 13.99
CA LEU A 318 6.27 -39.32 14.18
C LEU A 318 6.83 -40.27 15.23
N SER A 319 6.22 -40.35 16.42
CA SER A 319 6.65 -41.27 17.47
C SER A 319 6.68 -42.73 17.01
N ARG A 320 5.63 -43.18 16.30
CA ARG A 320 5.57 -44.57 15.78
C ARG A 320 6.61 -44.82 14.69
N SER A 321 6.74 -43.88 13.74
CA SER A 321 7.66 -44.02 12.62
C SER A 321 9.12 -44.04 13.11
N LEU A 322 9.48 -43.16 14.03
CA LEU A 322 10.82 -43.14 14.64
C LEU A 322 11.11 -44.39 15.46
N HIS A 323 10.11 -44.95 16.16
CA HIS A 323 10.28 -46.21 16.88
C HIS A 323 10.59 -47.36 15.91
N SER A 324 9.84 -47.45 14.80
CA SER A 324 10.09 -48.45 13.76
C SER A 324 11.47 -48.28 13.11
N VAL A 325 11.89 -47.04 12.81
CA VAL A 325 13.25 -46.77 12.31
C VAL A 325 14.29 -47.19 13.34
N ALA A 326 14.09 -46.87 14.63
CA ALA A 326 15.05 -47.19 15.68
C ALA A 326 15.37 -48.69 15.78
N GLU A 327 14.38 -49.57 15.57
CA GLU A 327 14.57 -51.03 15.56
C GLU A 327 15.52 -51.50 14.44
N THR A 328 15.64 -50.72 13.36
CA THR A 328 16.53 -51.03 12.22
C THR A 328 17.95 -50.49 12.38
N LEU A 329 18.17 -49.53 13.29
CA LEU A 329 19.45 -48.84 13.42
C LEU A 329 20.36 -49.57 14.42
N LYS A 330 21.48 -50.12 13.93
CA LYS A 330 22.47 -50.77 14.79
C LYS A 330 23.30 -49.73 15.55
N ASN A 331 23.52 -49.96 16.84
CA ASN A 331 24.37 -49.13 17.70
C ASN A 331 23.96 -47.64 17.73
N ALA A 332 22.68 -47.33 17.51
CA ALA A 332 22.15 -45.98 17.60
C ALA A 332 20.99 -45.90 18.61
N THR A 333 20.79 -44.69 19.14
CA THR A 333 19.66 -44.32 19.98
C THR A 333 18.89 -43.24 19.25
N LEU A 334 17.67 -43.56 18.83
CA LEU A 334 16.74 -42.63 18.20
C LEU A 334 15.52 -42.51 19.12
N VAL A 335 15.22 -41.29 19.58
CA VAL A 335 14.13 -41.04 20.54
C VAL A 335 13.20 -39.93 20.07
N TYR A 336 11.91 -40.13 20.33
CA TYR A 336 10.89 -39.09 20.25
C TYR A 336 10.76 -38.38 21.60
N ILE A 337 10.63 -37.06 21.58
CA ILE A 337 10.51 -36.21 22.75
C ILE A 337 9.18 -35.46 22.67
N ASP A 338 8.26 -35.81 23.57
CA ASP A 338 6.96 -35.15 23.68
C ASP A 338 7.09 -33.81 24.41
N ILE A 339 6.94 -32.72 23.66
CA ILE A 339 6.81 -31.37 24.20
C ILE A 339 5.36 -30.90 24.25
N TYR A 340 4.45 -31.56 23.53
CA TYR A 340 3.06 -31.15 23.38
C TYR A 340 2.36 -31.15 24.74
N SER A 341 2.51 -32.25 25.50
CA SER A 341 1.83 -32.42 26.78
C SER A 341 2.25 -31.37 27.82
N LEU A 342 3.56 -31.09 27.91
CA LEU A 342 4.07 -30.07 28.85
C LEU A 342 3.65 -28.66 28.45
N PHE A 343 3.72 -28.34 27.16
CA PHE A 343 3.30 -27.03 26.65
C PHE A 343 1.79 -26.81 26.86
N ALA A 344 0.96 -27.83 26.59
CA ALA A 344 -0.47 -27.80 26.86
C ALA A 344 -0.77 -27.59 28.35
N HIS A 345 -0.02 -28.25 29.24
CA HIS A 345 -0.15 -28.05 30.68
C HIS A 345 0.23 -26.63 31.12
N MET A 346 1.27 -26.04 30.51
CA MET A 346 1.63 -24.63 30.77
C MET A 346 0.54 -23.66 30.34
N ILE A 347 -0.14 -23.91 29.22
CA ILE A 347 -1.27 -23.12 28.75
C ILE A 347 -2.47 -23.26 29.69
N GLN A 348 -2.75 -24.48 30.18
CA GLN A 348 -3.91 -24.75 31.04
C GLN A 348 -3.69 -24.25 32.48
N ASN A 349 -2.45 -24.30 32.97
CA ASN A 349 -2.08 -23.96 34.34
C ASN A 349 -0.99 -22.87 34.41
N PRO A 350 -1.19 -21.68 33.78
CA PRO A 350 -0.12 -20.70 33.60
C PRO A 350 0.45 -20.16 34.91
N LYS A 351 -0.39 -20.05 35.95
CA LYS A 351 0.01 -19.56 37.27
C LYS A 351 0.98 -20.50 38.00
N GLU A 352 0.87 -21.82 37.78
CA GLU A 352 1.83 -22.81 38.35
C GLU A 352 3.25 -22.57 37.83
N TYR A 353 3.36 -22.09 36.58
CA TYR A 353 4.62 -21.78 35.93
C TYR A 353 5.01 -20.31 36.07
N GLY A 354 4.18 -19.51 36.75
CA GLY A 354 4.36 -18.08 37.01
C GLY A 354 4.22 -17.19 35.77
N PHE A 355 3.32 -17.56 34.86
CA PHE A 355 2.86 -16.72 33.75
C PHE A 355 1.52 -16.05 34.09
N ASP A 356 1.43 -14.77 33.74
CA ASP A 356 0.22 -13.97 33.83
C ASP A 356 -0.47 -13.85 32.47
N GLU A 357 0.32 -13.85 31.38
CA GLU A 357 -0.16 -13.71 30.01
C GLU A 357 0.32 -14.88 29.14
N ILE A 358 -0.63 -15.50 28.43
CA ILE A 358 -0.43 -16.66 27.57
C ILE A 358 -1.12 -16.54 26.22
N ASP A 359 -1.95 -15.51 26.00
CA ASP A 359 -2.68 -15.31 24.75
C ASP A 359 -2.04 -14.25 23.83
N ARG A 360 -1.00 -13.57 24.32
CA ARG A 360 -0.23 -12.53 23.63
C ARG A 360 1.26 -12.71 23.81
N GLY A 361 2.02 -12.30 22.80
CA GLY A 361 3.44 -12.02 22.92
C GLY A 361 3.71 -10.78 23.78
N CYS A 362 4.89 -10.72 24.40
CA CYS A 362 5.37 -9.53 25.09
C CYS A 362 5.69 -8.38 24.12
N CYS A 363 6.01 -8.71 22.86
CA CYS A 363 6.39 -7.74 21.85
C CYS A 363 5.19 -7.10 21.14
N GLY A 364 5.12 -5.77 21.16
CA GLY A 364 4.12 -5.00 20.42
C GLY A 364 2.73 -5.14 21.03
N THR A 365 1.72 -5.37 20.20
CA THR A 365 0.38 -5.76 20.70
C THR A 365 0.36 -7.21 21.20
N GLY A 366 1.36 -8.00 20.82
CA GLY A 366 1.46 -9.42 21.12
C GLY A 366 0.54 -10.29 20.27
N MET A 367 -0.19 -9.71 19.31
CA MET A 367 -1.22 -10.42 18.56
C MET A 367 -0.69 -10.98 17.25
N VAL A 368 0.20 -10.23 16.58
CA VAL A 368 0.64 -10.54 15.21
C VAL A 368 2.11 -10.19 14.95
N GLU A 369 2.75 -9.50 15.88
CA GLU A 369 4.15 -9.09 15.76
C GLU A 369 5.04 -10.33 15.81
N LEU A 370 5.79 -10.57 14.74
CA LEU A 370 6.71 -11.69 14.53
C LEU A 370 7.88 -11.13 13.71
N GLY A 371 9.11 -11.64 13.86
CA GLY A 371 10.28 -11.20 13.09
C GLY A 371 10.37 -9.67 12.96
N PRO A 372 10.52 -9.10 11.74
CA PRO A 372 10.54 -7.64 11.52
C PRO A 372 9.41 -6.80 12.16
N LEU A 373 8.23 -7.37 12.44
CA LEU A 373 7.14 -6.64 13.11
C LEU A 373 7.39 -6.45 14.60
N CYS A 374 8.12 -7.38 15.22
CA CYS A 374 8.61 -7.25 16.57
C CYS A 374 9.98 -6.55 16.55
N ASN A 375 9.98 -5.20 16.54
CA ASN A 375 11.23 -4.44 16.63
C ASN A 375 11.11 -3.19 17.52
N GLN A 376 12.25 -2.68 17.94
CA GLN A 376 12.37 -1.56 18.89
C GLN A 376 11.68 -0.25 18.46
N PHE A 377 11.43 -0.06 17.15
CA PHE A 377 10.93 1.20 16.63
C PHE A 377 9.41 1.29 16.63
N THR A 378 8.69 0.17 16.52
CA THR A 378 7.22 0.23 16.55
C THR A 378 6.54 -0.80 17.42
N SER A 379 7.29 -1.61 18.16
CA SER A 379 6.74 -2.46 19.20
C SER A 379 7.09 -1.90 20.57
N LEU A 380 6.06 -1.56 21.34
CA LEU A 380 6.21 -1.38 22.78
C LEU A 380 6.40 -2.76 23.41
N LEU A 381 7.37 -2.90 24.30
CA LEU A 381 7.55 -4.12 25.07
C LEU A 381 6.62 -4.14 26.28
N CYS A 382 6.18 -5.33 26.67
CA CYS A 382 5.51 -5.53 27.94
C CYS A 382 6.42 -5.11 29.11
N SER A 383 5.83 -4.70 30.23
CA SER A 383 6.57 -4.21 31.41
C SER A 383 7.34 -5.31 32.13
N ASN A 384 6.89 -6.56 32.04
CA ASN A 384 7.53 -7.71 32.66
C ASN A 384 7.58 -8.91 31.69
N VAL A 385 8.70 -9.07 30.98
CA VAL A 385 8.90 -10.19 30.04
C VAL A 385 8.75 -11.54 30.74
N SER A 386 9.15 -11.64 32.01
CA SER A 386 9.10 -12.91 32.75
C SER A 386 7.67 -13.37 33.04
N SER A 387 6.66 -12.50 33.04
CA SER A 387 5.26 -12.91 33.25
C SER A 387 4.56 -13.37 31.96
N TYR A 388 5.23 -13.27 30.80
CA TYR A 388 4.68 -13.67 29.50
C TYR A 388 5.25 -15.03 29.07
N MET A 389 4.36 -15.91 28.60
CA MET A 389 4.77 -17.19 28.03
C MET A 389 5.37 -17.02 26.62
N PHE A 390 4.86 -16.07 25.84
CA PHE A 390 5.28 -15.79 24.47
C PHE A 390 6.08 -14.49 24.36
N TRP A 391 7.17 -14.53 23.60
CA TRP A 391 8.00 -13.38 23.30
C TRP A 391 7.37 -12.51 22.23
N ASP A 392 7.18 -13.09 21.05
CA ASP A 392 6.46 -12.49 19.93
C ASP A 392 5.14 -13.25 19.72
N SER A 393 4.46 -13.07 18.59
CA SER A 393 3.18 -13.73 18.32
C SER A 393 3.28 -15.22 17.97
N TYR A 394 4.48 -15.77 17.90
CA TYR A 394 4.76 -17.15 17.51
C TYR A 394 5.63 -17.89 18.55
N HIS A 395 6.72 -17.27 18.99
CA HIS A 395 7.79 -17.90 19.75
C HIS A 395 7.65 -17.68 21.27
N PRO A 396 7.89 -18.72 22.09
CA PRO A 396 8.02 -18.61 23.54
C PRO A 396 9.12 -17.64 24.02
N THR A 397 8.98 -17.16 25.26
CA THR A 397 10.05 -16.44 25.96
C THR A 397 11.16 -17.39 26.41
N GLU A 398 12.35 -16.84 26.68
CA GLU A 398 13.49 -17.59 27.24
C GLU A 398 13.10 -18.37 28.50
N ARG A 399 12.23 -17.78 29.35
CA ARG A 399 11.73 -18.44 30.56
C ARG A 399 10.88 -19.67 30.21
N ALA A 400 9.95 -19.53 29.27
CA ALA A 400 9.13 -20.64 28.82
C ALA A 400 10.00 -21.76 28.21
N TYR A 401 10.97 -21.41 27.36
CA TYR A 401 11.91 -22.37 26.81
C TYR A 401 12.77 -23.05 27.87
N ARG A 402 13.21 -22.33 28.91
CA ARG A 402 13.96 -22.92 30.03
C ARG A 402 13.13 -23.97 30.77
N ILE A 403 11.84 -23.72 30.99
CA ILE A 403 10.93 -24.67 31.65
C ILE A 403 10.74 -25.91 30.78
N LEU A 404 10.48 -25.70 29.49
CA LEU A 404 10.28 -26.76 28.50
C LEU A 404 11.50 -27.69 28.39
N THR A 405 12.70 -27.10 28.37
CA THR A 405 13.97 -27.85 28.20
C THR A 405 14.48 -28.50 29.47
N LYS A 406 14.19 -27.94 30.66
CA LYS A 406 14.64 -28.51 31.95
C LYS A 406 13.99 -29.87 32.25
N LYS A 407 12.83 -30.16 31.66
CA LYS A 407 12.13 -31.45 31.82
C LYS A 407 12.57 -32.52 30.83
N PHE A 408 13.53 -32.25 29.93
CA PHE A 408 14.13 -33.32 29.13
C PHE A 408 14.85 -34.32 30.04
N PRO A 409 14.67 -35.64 29.85
CA PRO A 409 15.28 -36.64 30.71
C PRO A 409 16.81 -36.52 30.65
N GLN A 410 17.42 -36.18 31.78
CA GLN A 410 18.88 -36.20 31.93
C GLN A 410 19.34 -37.66 31.98
N PRO A 411 20.39 -38.06 31.22
CA PRO A 411 20.93 -39.40 31.35
C PRO A 411 21.48 -39.61 32.78
N LYS A 412 21.02 -40.68 33.46
CA LYS A 412 21.61 -41.08 34.74
C LYS A 412 23.08 -41.43 34.53
N PRO A 413 24.03 -40.94 35.35
CA PRO A 413 25.43 -41.33 35.24
C PRO A 413 25.57 -42.84 35.53
N SER A 414 26.33 -43.55 34.70
CA SER A 414 26.69 -44.95 34.94
C SER A 414 27.52 -45.07 36.22
N PRO A 415 27.41 -46.19 36.98
CA PRO A 415 28.21 -46.39 38.18
C PRO A 415 29.70 -46.45 37.82
N ALA A 416 30.53 -45.68 38.53
CA ALA A 416 31.98 -45.79 38.40
C ALA A 416 32.46 -47.17 38.91
N PRO A 417 33.53 -47.76 38.32
CA PRO A 417 34.13 -48.97 38.87
C PRO A 417 34.71 -48.65 40.25
N GLY A 418 34.35 -49.45 41.26
CA GLY A 418 34.78 -49.25 42.63
C GLY A 418 36.31 -49.39 42.79
N PRO A 419 36.93 -48.60 43.69
CA PRO A 419 38.34 -48.81 44.04
C PRO A 419 38.48 -50.00 45.00
N SER A 420 39.51 -50.82 44.73
CA SER A 420 39.95 -51.93 45.58
C SER A 420 40.48 -51.44 46.94
N ALA A 421 40.40 -52.36 47.92
CA ALA A 421 40.53 -52.13 49.36
C ALA A 421 41.96 -51.85 49.88
N CYS A 422 42.05 -51.19 51.06
CA CYS A 422 42.82 -51.63 52.24
C CYS A 422 42.45 -50.83 53.53
N PRO A 423 42.67 -51.37 54.77
CA PRO A 423 41.92 -51.11 56.01
C PRO A 423 42.75 -50.39 57.15
N PRO A 424 42.44 -50.44 58.47
CA PRO A 424 41.37 -49.71 59.22
C PRO A 424 41.84 -48.94 60.52
N ILE A 425 40.93 -48.10 61.09
CA ILE A 425 40.71 -47.75 62.55
C ILE A 425 41.77 -46.84 63.28
N PRO A 426 41.40 -45.86 64.17
CA PRO A 426 40.39 -45.97 65.24
C PRO A 426 39.37 -44.83 65.46
N PRO A 427 38.26 -45.10 66.20
CA PRO A 427 37.25 -44.11 66.56
C PRO A 427 37.12 -43.82 68.09
N LYS A 428 36.28 -42.80 68.38
CA LYS A 428 35.47 -42.52 69.61
C LYS A 428 36.11 -41.70 70.74
N PRO A 429 35.34 -41.01 71.63
CA PRO A 429 33.91 -41.24 72.03
C PRO A 429 33.00 -39.97 72.05
N GLN A 430 31.70 -40.00 71.69
CA GLN A 430 30.48 -40.45 72.43
C GLN A 430 30.26 -39.80 73.82
N PRO A 431 29.03 -39.32 74.12
CA PRO A 431 28.01 -40.22 74.69
C PRO A 431 26.58 -40.11 74.11
N LYS A 432 25.81 -41.14 74.45
CA LYS A 432 24.54 -41.65 73.92
C LYS A 432 23.34 -41.28 74.85
N PRO A 433 22.09 -41.52 74.39
CA PRO A 433 20.80 -41.22 75.05
C PRO A 433 20.40 -42.34 76.05
N PRO A 434 19.23 -42.30 76.74
CA PRO A 434 18.01 -43.02 76.26
C PRO A 434 16.69 -42.49 76.94
N PRO A 435 15.51 -43.18 76.96
CA PRO A 435 15.05 -44.41 76.28
C PRO A 435 13.67 -44.33 75.56
N ALA A 436 13.40 -45.39 74.80
CA ALA A 436 12.15 -45.72 74.09
C ALA A 436 11.06 -46.33 75.02
N PRO A 437 9.87 -46.67 74.48
CA PRO A 437 9.71 -48.04 73.98
C PRO A 437 8.91 -48.18 72.68
N GLY A 438 9.25 -49.21 71.88
CA GLY A 438 8.35 -49.84 70.90
C GLY A 438 7.31 -50.73 71.61
N PRO A 439 6.61 -51.70 70.97
CA PRO A 439 6.98 -52.40 69.73
C PRO A 439 5.81 -52.63 68.72
N SER A 440 6.21 -53.15 67.56
CA SER A 440 5.43 -53.78 66.50
C SER A 440 4.81 -55.13 66.90
N GLN A 441 3.55 -55.39 66.53
CA GLN A 441 2.89 -56.71 66.33
C GLN A 441 1.52 -56.43 65.65
N CYS A 442 0.83 -57.24 64.86
CA CYS A 442 0.97 -58.51 64.13
C CYS A 442 -0.31 -58.61 63.23
N PRO A 443 -0.48 -59.64 62.37
CA PRO A 443 -1.49 -59.70 61.28
C PRO A 443 -2.85 -60.34 61.73
N PRO A 444 -3.71 -60.85 60.82
CA PRO A 444 -4.91 -60.25 60.18
C PRO A 444 -6.28 -60.73 60.75
N PRO A 445 -7.43 -60.08 60.42
CA PRO A 445 -8.70 -60.84 60.25
C PRO A 445 -9.76 -60.30 59.23
N LYS A 446 -10.66 -61.22 58.84
CA LYS A 446 -11.93 -61.15 58.04
C LYS A 446 -13.15 -60.63 58.89
N PRO A 447 -14.44 -60.68 58.45
CA PRO A 447 -15.13 -60.07 57.29
C PRO A 447 -16.51 -59.38 57.60
N GLN A 448 -17.02 -58.61 56.60
CA GLN A 448 -18.44 -58.22 56.29
C GLN A 448 -19.15 -57.12 57.12
N PRO A 449 -19.97 -56.21 56.49
CA PRO A 449 -21.03 -56.51 55.52
C PRO A 449 -20.95 -55.81 54.14
N LYS A 450 -21.69 -56.40 53.18
CA LYS A 450 -21.83 -56.07 51.75
C LYS A 450 -22.86 -54.95 51.53
N PRO A 451 -22.59 -53.98 50.64
CA PRO A 451 -23.61 -53.55 49.66
C PRO A 451 -23.01 -53.31 48.25
N PRO A 452 -23.86 -53.13 47.22
CA PRO A 452 -24.18 -54.07 46.14
C PRO A 452 -23.10 -54.21 45.02
N PRO A 453 -23.21 -55.26 44.17
CA PRO A 453 -22.20 -55.57 43.15
C PRO A 453 -22.27 -54.61 41.94
N PRO A 454 -21.19 -54.54 41.13
CA PRO A 454 -21.23 -53.87 39.83
C PRO A 454 -22.10 -54.69 38.86
N PRO A 455 -22.82 -54.08 37.91
CA PRO A 455 -23.37 -54.86 36.81
C PRO A 455 -22.22 -55.25 35.87
N GLY A 456 -21.75 -56.48 36.03
CA GLY A 456 -21.04 -57.25 35.01
C GLY A 456 -22.01 -58.04 34.12
N PRO A 457 -21.52 -58.68 33.05
CA PRO A 457 -22.16 -58.78 31.73
C PRO A 457 -23.01 -60.03 31.52
N SER A 458 -24.00 -59.98 30.60
CA SER A 458 -24.35 -61.06 29.64
C SER A 458 -25.71 -60.87 28.95
N ALA A 459 -25.69 -61.08 27.61
CA ALA A 459 -26.68 -61.70 26.72
C ALA A 459 -27.98 -60.97 26.26
N CYS A 460 -28.03 -60.78 24.93
CA CYS A 460 -29.20 -60.73 24.01
C CYS A 460 -30.13 -61.97 24.13
N PRO A 461 -31.17 -62.15 23.26
CA PRO A 461 -32.35 -61.35 22.85
C PRO A 461 -33.67 -62.11 23.26
N PRO A 462 -34.91 -61.74 22.82
CA PRO A 462 -35.50 -62.40 21.63
C PRO A 462 -36.53 -61.58 20.77
N LYS A 463 -36.70 -62.04 19.52
CA LYS A 463 -37.67 -61.60 18.47
C LYS A 463 -39.12 -62.07 18.73
N PRO A 464 -40.14 -61.39 18.16
CA PRO A 464 -41.14 -62.05 17.31
C PRO A 464 -41.63 -61.15 16.15
N GLN A 465 -41.84 -61.55 14.89
CA GLN A 465 -42.50 -62.68 14.21
C GLN A 465 -43.79 -62.21 13.46
N PRO A 466 -44.20 -62.89 12.36
CA PRO A 466 -44.86 -62.27 11.21
C PRO A 466 -46.17 -62.94 10.71
N LYS A 467 -46.77 -62.31 9.68
CA LYS A 467 -47.61 -62.87 8.57
C LYS A 467 -49.08 -63.25 8.91
N PRO A 468 -50.04 -63.35 7.93
CA PRO A 468 -49.92 -64.24 6.74
C PRO A 468 -50.80 -63.79 5.49
N PRO A 469 -51.15 -64.65 4.49
CA PRO A 469 -50.70 -64.56 3.07
C PRO A 469 -51.86 -64.95 2.08
N PRO A 470 -51.72 -65.82 1.02
CA PRO A 470 -50.87 -65.97 -0.19
C PRO A 470 -51.76 -65.88 -1.49
N PRO A 471 -51.56 -66.51 -2.70
CA PRO A 471 -50.45 -67.26 -3.36
C PRO A 471 -50.22 -66.84 -4.88
N PRO A 472 -49.76 -67.69 -5.84
CA PRO A 472 -48.37 -68.15 -6.16
C PRO A 472 -47.94 -67.94 -7.65
N GLY A 473 -46.65 -67.86 -8.04
CA GLY A 473 -45.78 -68.97 -8.54
C GLY A 473 -45.68 -69.00 -10.09
N PRO A 474 -44.76 -69.75 -10.77
CA PRO A 474 -43.55 -70.51 -10.36
C PRO A 474 -42.29 -70.25 -11.29
N SER A 475 -41.02 -70.38 -10.84
CA SER A 475 -40.09 -71.55 -10.78
C SER A 475 -39.02 -71.61 -11.90
N ALA A 476 -37.72 -71.49 -11.60
CA ALA A 476 -36.63 -72.53 -11.47
C ALA A 476 -36.17 -73.20 -12.80
N CYS A 477 -34.89 -73.31 -13.17
CA CYS A 477 -33.85 -74.27 -12.68
C CYS A 477 -32.47 -74.08 -13.44
N PRO A 478 -31.36 -74.83 -13.12
CA PRO A 478 -29.92 -74.41 -13.13
C PRO A 478 -29.03 -75.11 -14.22
N PRO A 479 -27.67 -75.30 -14.08
CA PRO A 479 -26.48 -74.43 -13.80
C PRO A 479 -25.45 -74.43 -15.00
N ILE A 480 -24.34 -73.63 -15.02
CA ILE A 480 -23.10 -73.76 -15.90
C ILE A 480 -22.05 -72.62 -15.62
N PRO A 481 -20.73 -72.74 -15.96
CA PRO A 481 -19.58 -72.04 -15.33
C PRO A 481 -19.16 -70.70 -16.03
N PRO A 482 -17.98 -70.07 -15.74
CA PRO A 482 -17.85 -68.60 -15.62
C PRO A 482 -17.91 -67.84 -16.96
N LYS A 483 -18.49 -66.63 -16.96
CA LYS A 483 -18.51 -65.71 -18.11
C LYS A 483 -18.19 -64.24 -17.73
N PRO A 484 -17.67 -63.44 -18.68
CA PRO A 484 -16.96 -62.18 -18.44
C PRO A 484 -17.82 -60.91 -18.54
N GLN A 485 -17.25 -59.79 -18.09
CA GLN A 485 -17.76 -58.40 -18.14
C GLN A 485 -18.55 -58.03 -19.41
N PRO A 486 -19.67 -57.27 -19.29
CA PRO A 486 -20.29 -56.61 -20.44
C PRO A 486 -19.78 -55.17 -20.62
N LYS A 487 -19.25 -54.94 -21.82
CA LYS A 487 -18.92 -53.66 -22.46
C LYS A 487 -20.15 -52.73 -22.58
N PRO A 488 -19.92 -51.41 -22.74
CA PRO A 488 -20.95 -50.44 -23.15
C PRO A 488 -21.65 -50.90 -24.46
N PRO A 489 -22.93 -50.58 -24.67
CA PRO A 489 -23.62 -50.97 -25.89
C PRO A 489 -22.92 -50.37 -27.14
N PRO A 490 -22.73 -51.16 -28.21
CA PRO A 490 -22.05 -50.76 -29.44
C PRO A 490 -22.94 -49.90 -30.33
N ALA A 491 -22.29 -49.02 -31.08
CA ALA A 491 -22.89 -48.05 -32.00
C ALA A 491 -23.79 -48.70 -33.08
N PRO A 492 -24.85 -48.01 -33.54
CA PRO A 492 -25.43 -48.31 -34.85
C PRO A 492 -24.40 -47.97 -35.94
N ALA A 493 -24.03 -49.01 -36.70
CA ALA A 493 -23.18 -49.00 -37.87
C ALA A 493 -24.01 -48.73 -39.16
N PRO A 494 -23.38 -48.60 -40.34
CA PRO A 494 -23.76 -47.65 -41.38
C PRO A 494 -24.74 -48.21 -42.42
N THR A 495 -25.53 -47.32 -43.02
CA THR A 495 -26.20 -47.55 -44.32
C THR A 495 -25.59 -46.67 -45.42
N PRO A 496 -25.54 -47.14 -46.68
CA PRO A 496 -24.54 -46.76 -47.69
C PRO A 496 -24.95 -45.56 -48.57
N CYS A 497 -23.93 -44.90 -49.14
CA CYS A 497 -24.00 -43.76 -50.06
C CYS A 497 -24.74 -44.01 -51.38
N PRO A 498 -25.27 -42.94 -52.00
CA PRO A 498 -25.10 -42.63 -53.41
C PRO A 498 -24.32 -41.29 -53.62
N PRO A 499 -23.82 -40.98 -54.83
CA PRO A 499 -22.40 -40.76 -55.11
C PRO A 499 -21.92 -39.29 -55.06
N GLN A 500 -20.59 -39.09 -54.90
CA GLN A 500 -19.90 -37.80 -55.08
C GLN A 500 -19.56 -37.56 -56.57
N PRO A 501 -19.66 -36.31 -57.08
CA PRO A 501 -18.45 -35.51 -57.37
C PRO A 501 -18.70 -33.96 -57.40
N PRO A 502 -17.73 -33.07 -57.75
CA PRO A 502 -16.29 -33.05 -57.51
C PRO A 502 -15.78 -31.72 -56.88
N LYS A 503 -14.52 -31.72 -56.41
CA LYS A 503 -13.71 -30.50 -56.16
C LYS A 503 -13.50 -29.71 -57.46
N PRO A 504 -13.33 -28.37 -57.39
CA PRO A 504 -12.35 -27.74 -58.28
C PRO A 504 -11.38 -26.74 -57.63
N GLN A 505 -10.21 -26.69 -58.28
CA GLN A 505 -9.01 -25.87 -58.17
C GLN A 505 -9.17 -24.42 -58.75
N PRO A 506 -8.12 -23.55 -58.75
CA PRO A 506 -8.23 -22.10 -59.02
C PRO A 506 -8.05 -21.63 -60.50
N LYS A 507 -8.30 -20.31 -60.75
CA LYS A 507 -8.00 -19.35 -61.89
C LYS A 507 -9.19 -18.95 -62.82
N PRO A 508 -9.12 -17.86 -63.65
CA PRO A 508 -8.58 -16.47 -63.63
C PRO A 508 -9.70 -15.38 -63.94
N PRO A 509 -9.46 -14.06 -64.18
CA PRO A 509 -10.48 -12.95 -64.24
C PRO A 509 -11.11 -12.80 -65.66
N PRO A 510 -11.97 -11.81 -66.11
CA PRO A 510 -12.64 -10.59 -65.56
C PRO A 510 -14.13 -10.30 -66.07
N THR A 511 -14.76 -9.14 -65.71
CA THR A 511 -15.82 -8.33 -66.45
C THR A 511 -17.25 -8.93 -66.78
N PRO A 512 -18.28 -8.20 -67.35
CA PRO A 512 -19.25 -7.26 -66.71
C PRO A 512 -20.79 -7.44 -67.05
N ALA A 513 -21.70 -6.73 -66.31
CA ALA A 513 -23.10 -6.26 -66.60
C ALA A 513 -24.27 -7.29 -66.81
N PRO A 514 -25.61 -6.96 -66.81
CA PRO A 514 -26.38 -5.70 -66.61
C PRO A 514 -27.64 -5.78 -65.64
N SER A 515 -28.40 -4.66 -65.50
CA SER A 515 -29.53 -4.33 -64.58
C SER A 515 -30.95 -4.84 -64.95
N PRO A 516 -31.97 -4.67 -64.05
CA PRO A 516 -33.20 -3.92 -64.42
C PRO A 516 -33.86 -3.02 -63.32
N LYS A 517 -34.83 -2.20 -63.78
CA LYS A 517 -35.50 -0.98 -63.24
C LYS A 517 -36.54 -1.15 -62.09
N PRO A 518 -36.90 -0.04 -61.42
CA PRO A 518 -38.24 0.60 -61.57
C PRO A 518 -38.17 2.12 -61.91
N GLY A 519 -39.15 2.66 -62.64
CA GLY A 519 -39.25 4.10 -63.05
C GLY A 519 -40.33 4.89 -62.29
N PRO A 520 -40.83 6.07 -62.77
CA PRO A 520 -40.20 7.08 -63.63
C PRO A 520 -40.02 8.45 -62.93
N SER A 521 -38.97 9.20 -63.30
CA SER A 521 -38.77 10.61 -62.92
C SER A 521 -39.04 11.55 -64.12
N PRO A 522 -39.66 12.73 -63.93
CA PRO A 522 -39.85 13.76 -64.96
C PRO A 522 -38.60 14.66 -65.18
N PRO A 523 -38.55 15.48 -66.26
CA PRO A 523 -37.35 15.72 -67.08
C PRO A 523 -36.46 16.91 -66.65
N PRO A 524 -35.19 16.98 -67.11
CA PRO A 524 -34.25 18.06 -66.81
C PRO A 524 -34.18 19.16 -67.91
N PRO A 525 -33.95 20.44 -67.54
CA PRO A 525 -33.53 21.52 -68.46
C PRO A 525 -32.00 21.67 -68.61
N PRO A 526 -31.51 22.45 -69.61
CA PRO A 526 -30.23 22.25 -70.30
C PRO A 526 -28.99 22.94 -69.69
N PRO A 527 -27.76 22.50 -70.08
CA PRO A 527 -26.49 23.05 -69.61
C PRO A 527 -25.95 24.22 -70.47
N PRO A 528 -25.30 25.22 -69.85
CA PRO A 528 -24.53 26.23 -70.59
C PRO A 528 -23.04 25.83 -70.79
N SER A 529 -22.60 25.93 -72.05
CA SER A 529 -21.19 26.00 -72.52
C SER A 529 -20.56 27.38 -72.22
N PRO A 530 -19.27 27.63 -72.54
CA PRO A 530 -18.06 26.85 -72.25
C PRO A 530 -16.94 27.73 -71.60
N ALA A 531 -16.09 27.13 -70.76
CA ALA A 531 -14.81 27.72 -70.37
C ALA A 531 -13.75 27.49 -71.48
N PRO A 532 -12.94 28.49 -71.89
CA PRO A 532 -11.90 28.33 -72.91
C PRO A 532 -10.69 27.49 -72.47
N LYS A 533 -10.09 26.87 -73.49
CA LYS A 533 -9.15 25.73 -73.52
C LYS A 533 -7.70 26.03 -73.07
N PRO A 534 -6.93 24.97 -72.73
CA PRO A 534 -5.50 25.02 -72.41
C PRO A 534 -4.59 25.02 -73.64
N VAL A 535 -3.41 25.64 -73.51
CA VAL A 535 -2.30 25.65 -74.47
C VAL A 535 -1.09 24.87 -73.89
N PRO A 536 -0.31 24.13 -74.70
CA PRO A 536 0.61 23.06 -74.27
C PRO A 536 2.00 23.54 -73.80
N PRO A 537 2.80 22.66 -73.15
CA PRO A 537 4.08 23.02 -72.53
C PRO A 537 5.24 23.04 -73.54
N PRO A 538 6.20 23.98 -73.42
CA PRO A 538 7.53 23.86 -74.04
C PRO A 538 8.48 22.98 -73.21
N ALA A 539 9.35 22.27 -73.93
CA ALA A 539 10.29 21.26 -73.49
C ALA A 539 11.44 21.78 -72.58
N PRO A 540 12.19 20.89 -71.87
CA PRO A 540 12.99 21.22 -70.71
C PRO A 540 14.37 21.80 -71.05
N SER A 541 14.84 22.72 -70.21
CA SER A 541 16.22 23.22 -70.16
C SER A 541 16.75 23.17 -68.71
N PRO A 542 18.08 23.09 -68.51
CA PRO A 542 18.68 22.19 -67.52
C PRO A 542 18.62 22.69 -66.07
N LYS A 543 18.55 21.70 -65.18
CA LYS A 543 18.49 21.80 -63.71
C LYS A 543 19.64 22.64 -63.12
N PRO A 544 19.36 23.78 -62.45
CA PRO A 544 20.29 24.39 -61.52
C PRO A 544 20.18 23.70 -60.16
N SER A 545 21.33 23.43 -59.55
CA SER A 545 21.45 22.83 -58.22
C SER A 545 20.69 23.60 -57.13
N PRO A 546 20.25 22.94 -56.04
CA PRO A 546 19.45 23.58 -54.99
C PRO A 546 20.18 24.79 -54.37
N PRO A 547 19.50 25.93 -54.17
CA PRO A 547 20.10 27.04 -53.43
C PRO A 547 20.33 26.63 -51.98
N ALA A 548 21.52 26.94 -51.49
CA ALA A 548 21.93 26.76 -50.10
C ALA A 548 20.88 27.38 -49.14
N PRO A 549 20.68 26.79 -47.94
CA PRO A 549 19.66 27.24 -47.01
C PRO A 549 19.87 28.72 -46.65
N SER A 550 18.82 29.52 -46.86
CA SER A 550 18.77 30.91 -46.45
C SER A 550 19.11 31.05 -44.96
N PRO A 551 19.88 32.08 -44.57
CA PRO A 551 20.33 32.25 -43.20
C PRO A 551 19.14 32.38 -42.25
N LYS A 552 19.23 31.70 -41.11
CA LYS A 552 18.28 31.81 -39.98
C LYS A 552 17.93 33.30 -39.76
N PRO A 553 16.65 33.63 -39.51
CA PRO A 553 16.29 34.99 -39.14
C PRO A 553 17.15 35.42 -37.96
N LYS A 554 17.84 36.56 -38.15
CA LYS A 554 18.67 37.20 -37.13
C LYS A 554 17.81 37.32 -35.85
N PRO A 555 18.31 36.95 -34.66
CA PRO A 555 17.56 37.15 -33.42
C PRO A 555 17.13 38.61 -33.36
N SER A 556 15.82 38.85 -33.25
CA SER A 556 15.33 40.14 -32.80
C SER A 556 16.05 40.46 -31.49
N PRO A 557 16.49 41.71 -31.25
CA PRO A 557 17.09 42.06 -29.97
C PRO A 557 16.18 41.56 -28.83
N PRO A 558 16.75 41.00 -27.75
CA PRO A 558 15.96 40.55 -26.62
C PRO A 558 15.01 41.66 -26.20
N ALA A 559 13.78 41.32 -25.81
CA ALA A 559 12.87 42.26 -25.17
C ALA A 559 13.65 43.05 -24.11
N PRO A 560 13.45 44.38 -24.01
CA PRO A 560 14.21 45.22 -23.09
C PRO A 560 14.28 44.55 -21.72
N LEU A 561 15.49 44.32 -21.22
CA LEU A 561 15.67 43.82 -19.86
C LEU A 561 14.91 44.78 -18.94
N PRO A 562 14.11 44.26 -18.00
CA PRO A 562 13.36 45.13 -17.13
C PRO A 562 14.33 46.04 -16.36
N PRO A 563 13.92 47.31 -16.10
CA PRO A 563 14.79 48.32 -15.52
C PRO A 563 15.41 47.81 -14.21
N LYS A 564 16.70 48.13 -14.01
CA LYS A 564 17.39 47.81 -12.75
C LYS A 564 16.64 48.49 -11.59
N PRO A 565 16.49 47.82 -10.42
CA PRO A 565 15.81 48.42 -9.27
C PRO A 565 16.45 49.75 -8.87
N GLU A 566 15.70 50.84 -8.99
CA GLU A 566 16.14 52.15 -8.52
C GLU A 566 15.78 52.32 -7.03
N ASN A 567 16.76 52.63 -6.20
CA ASN A 567 16.61 52.85 -4.75
C ASN A 567 16.87 54.36 -4.52
N LYS A 568 16.08 55.18 -3.81
CA LYS A 568 15.73 55.10 -2.37
C LYS A 568 14.70 56.17 -1.93
N THR A 569 13.44 56.17 -2.41
CA THR A 569 12.45 57.16 -1.87
C THR A 569 11.04 56.66 -1.57
N ILE A 570 10.67 55.43 -1.96
CA ILE A 570 9.34 54.88 -1.69
C ILE A 570 9.41 54.01 -0.42
N PRO A 571 8.72 54.39 0.67
CA PRO A 571 8.79 53.64 1.93
C PRO A 571 7.91 52.38 1.93
N ALA A 572 6.82 52.35 1.16
CA ALA A 572 5.85 51.27 1.15
C ALA A 572 5.03 51.20 -0.15
N VAL A 573 4.53 50.01 -0.50
CA VAL A 573 3.56 49.81 -1.58
C VAL A 573 2.31 49.09 -1.07
N PHE A 574 1.14 49.61 -1.39
CA PHE A 574 -0.16 49.08 -0.98
C PHE A 574 -0.93 48.60 -2.20
N PHE A 575 -1.34 47.34 -2.21
CA PHE A 575 -2.06 46.77 -3.34
C PHE A 575 -3.53 46.52 -2.98
N PHE A 576 -4.42 46.95 -3.87
CA PHE A 576 -5.87 46.79 -3.78
C PHE A 576 -6.37 46.19 -5.08
N GLY A 577 -7.39 45.35 -5.01
CA GLY A 577 -7.94 44.76 -6.21
C GLY A 577 -8.36 43.32 -6.12
N ASP A 578 -8.23 42.67 -7.26
CA ASP A 578 -8.62 41.29 -7.51
C ASP A 578 -7.43 40.29 -7.46
N SER A 579 -7.56 39.18 -8.19
CA SER A 579 -6.59 38.08 -8.25
C SER A 579 -5.22 38.49 -8.79
N ILE A 580 -5.11 39.61 -9.51
CA ILE A 580 -3.84 40.12 -10.05
C ILE A 580 -2.87 40.52 -8.93
N PHE A 581 -3.40 40.98 -7.79
CA PHE A 581 -2.60 41.43 -6.65
C PHE A 581 -2.83 40.62 -5.36
N ASP A 582 -3.71 39.62 -5.38
CA ASP A 582 -3.90 38.77 -4.20
C ASP A 582 -2.65 37.90 -3.95
N THR A 583 -2.02 38.12 -2.80
CA THR A 583 -0.83 37.40 -2.34
C THR A 583 -1.15 36.28 -1.35
N GLY A 584 -2.44 35.98 -1.13
CA GLY A 584 -2.93 34.91 -0.27
C GLY A 584 -4.00 35.32 0.74
N ASN A 585 -4.64 36.48 0.59
CA ASN A 585 -5.74 36.91 1.47
C ASN A 585 -6.91 35.91 1.40
N ASN A 586 -7.27 35.44 0.20
CA ASN A 586 -8.35 34.48 0.00
C ASN A 586 -8.15 33.14 0.74
N ASN A 587 -6.91 32.78 1.11
CA ASN A 587 -6.66 31.58 1.90
C ASN A 587 -7.36 31.60 3.25
N ASN A 588 -7.51 32.81 3.81
CA ASN A 588 -8.07 33.05 5.14
C ASN A 588 -9.56 33.41 5.10
N LEU A 589 -10.20 33.31 3.93
CA LEU A 589 -11.63 33.51 3.75
C LEU A 589 -12.38 32.16 3.70
N LYS A 590 -13.71 32.19 3.85
CA LYS A 590 -14.56 31.01 3.65
C LYS A 590 -14.78 30.66 2.18
N SER A 591 -14.53 31.61 1.27
CA SER A 591 -14.69 31.48 -0.18
C SER A 591 -14.07 30.22 -0.79
N LYS A 592 -14.68 29.73 -1.86
CA LYS A 592 -14.12 28.67 -2.72
C LYS A 592 -13.05 29.20 -3.68
N ILE A 593 -12.95 30.52 -3.87
CA ILE A 593 -11.98 31.16 -4.77
C ILE A 593 -10.63 31.22 -4.06
N LYS A 594 -9.84 30.14 -4.14
CA LYS A 594 -8.51 30.03 -3.53
C LYS A 594 -7.49 29.52 -4.54
N SER A 595 -6.23 29.81 -4.30
CA SER A 595 -5.08 29.33 -5.09
C SER A 595 -3.97 28.80 -4.17
N ASN A 596 -4.36 28.17 -3.05
CA ASN A 596 -3.47 27.50 -2.09
C ASN A 596 -3.23 26.02 -2.40
N TYR A 597 -3.39 25.63 -3.66
CA TYR A 597 -3.17 24.26 -4.14
C TYR A 597 -2.41 24.27 -5.46
N ARG A 598 -1.75 23.16 -5.82
CA ARG A 598 -1.07 23.04 -7.12
C ARG A 598 -2.09 23.03 -8.28
N PRO A 599 -1.78 23.61 -9.44
CA PRO A 599 -0.45 24.00 -9.94
C PRO A 599 0.03 25.40 -9.50
N TYR A 600 -0.74 26.15 -8.71
CA TYR A 600 -0.31 27.45 -8.20
C TYR A 600 0.96 27.33 -7.35
N GLY A 601 1.84 28.34 -7.44
CA GLY A 601 3.12 28.40 -6.72
C GLY A 601 4.20 27.38 -7.13
N MET A 602 4.06 26.69 -8.26
CA MET A 602 5.09 25.78 -8.82
C MET A 602 6.47 26.45 -9.02
N ASP A 603 6.48 27.69 -9.49
CA ASP A 603 7.64 28.52 -9.79
C ASP A 603 7.90 29.59 -8.70
N PHE A 604 7.08 29.59 -7.65
CA PHE A 604 7.35 30.42 -6.48
C PHE A 604 8.62 29.91 -5.77
N PRO A 605 9.43 30.77 -5.12
CA PRO A 605 10.71 30.33 -4.52
C PRO A 605 10.62 29.13 -3.58
N SER A 606 9.51 28.98 -2.83
CA SER A 606 9.27 27.83 -1.95
C SER A 606 8.70 26.60 -2.66
N ARG A 607 8.28 26.71 -3.92
CA ARG A 607 7.52 25.70 -4.69
C ARG A 607 6.24 25.21 -4.03
N VAL A 608 5.65 26.06 -3.18
CA VAL A 608 4.39 25.84 -2.46
C VAL A 608 3.38 26.88 -2.92
N ALA A 609 2.13 26.46 -3.06
CA ALA A 609 1.01 27.34 -3.37
C ALA A 609 0.75 28.30 -2.19
N THR A 610 0.95 29.60 -2.42
CA THR A 610 0.83 30.63 -1.37
C THR A 610 -0.53 31.33 -1.36
N GLY A 611 -1.47 30.97 -2.24
CA GLY A 611 -2.70 31.73 -2.48
C GLY A 611 -2.54 32.86 -3.50
N ARG A 612 -1.42 32.86 -4.23
CA ARG A 612 -1.20 33.68 -5.42
C ARG A 612 -1.86 33.02 -6.63
N PHE A 613 -2.65 33.77 -7.40
CA PHE A 613 -3.31 33.28 -8.63
C PHE A 613 -2.35 33.18 -9.82
N SER A 614 -1.18 32.58 -9.60
CA SER A 614 -0.10 32.40 -10.56
C SER A 614 0.65 31.09 -10.27
N ASN A 615 1.34 30.55 -11.28
CA ASN A 615 2.33 29.50 -11.07
C ASN A 615 3.50 29.97 -10.18
N GLY A 616 3.72 31.27 -10.00
CA GLY A 616 4.77 31.80 -9.13
C GLY A 616 4.37 33.07 -8.40
N LYS A 617 5.17 34.12 -8.58
CA LYS A 617 4.89 35.48 -8.10
C LYS A 617 3.72 36.08 -8.88
N VAL A 618 3.03 37.06 -8.28
CA VAL A 618 1.98 37.87 -8.94
C VAL A 618 2.49 39.29 -9.19
N ALA A 619 1.72 40.11 -9.91
CA ALA A 619 2.17 41.43 -10.34
C ALA A 619 2.58 42.33 -9.17
N SER A 620 1.96 42.18 -8.00
CA SER A 620 2.33 42.96 -6.80
C SER A 620 3.75 42.70 -6.33
N ASP A 621 4.24 41.45 -6.41
CA ASP A 621 5.61 41.11 -6.03
C ASP A 621 6.62 41.77 -6.98
N TYR A 622 6.35 41.73 -8.29
CA TYR A 622 7.22 42.34 -9.30
C TYR A 622 7.26 43.86 -9.17
N ILE A 623 6.10 44.51 -9.04
CA ILE A 623 6.04 45.97 -8.89
C ILE A 623 6.77 46.41 -7.61
N SER A 624 6.52 45.74 -6.48
CA SER A 624 7.21 46.03 -5.22
C SER A 624 8.73 45.84 -5.33
N THR A 625 9.18 44.85 -6.10
CA THR A 625 10.60 44.62 -6.40
C THR A 625 11.19 45.76 -7.24
N TYR A 626 10.52 46.16 -8.32
CA TYR A 626 11.00 47.24 -9.21
C TYR A 626 11.04 48.59 -8.52
N LEU A 627 10.13 48.85 -7.58
CA LEU A 627 10.14 50.06 -6.76
C LEU A 627 11.16 50.00 -5.61
N GLY A 628 11.96 48.93 -5.51
CA GLY A 628 13.03 48.80 -4.52
C GLY A 628 12.52 48.61 -3.08
N VAL A 629 11.28 48.14 -2.89
CA VAL A 629 10.65 48.06 -1.56
C VAL A 629 10.79 46.67 -0.96
N LYS A 630 10.22 45.65 -1.61
CA LYS A 630 10.28 44.27 -1.11
C LYS A 630 10.04 43.25 -2.21
N GLU A 631 10.77 42.14 -2.17
CA GLU A 631 10.66 41.09 -3.17
C GLU A 631 9.34 40.30 -3.09
N ILE A 632 8.89 39.98 -1.88
CA ILE A 632 7.68 39.18 -1.62
C ILE A 632 6.72 40.01 -0.79
N VAL A 633 5.57 40.33 -1.38
CA VAL A 633 4.54 41.14 -0.72
C VAL A 633 3.68 40.24 0.19
N PRO A 634 3.54 40.58 1.49
CA PRO A 634 2.71 39.80 2.40
C PRO A 634 1.22 40.05 2.16
N ALA A 635 0.40 39.03 2.39
CA ALA A 635 -1.06 39.16 2.45
C ALA A 635 -1.44 39.79 3.80
N TYR A 636 -2.32 40.79 3.78
CA TYR A 636 -2.74 41.46 5.01
C TYR A 636 -3.42 40.50 5.99
N LEU A 637 -4.25 39.55 5.51
CA LEU A 637 -4.93 38.57 6.35
C LEU A 637 -4.09 37.35 6.76
N ASP A 638 -2.79 37.33 6.44
CA ASP A 638 -1.90 36.25 6.91
C ASP A 638 -1.90 36.17 8.45
N GLN A 639 -2.20 34.98 8.99
CA GLN A 639 -2.30 34.78 10.44
C GLN A 639 -1.02 35.17 11.19
N LYS A 640 0.16 34.94 10.61
CA LYS A 640 1.44 35.33 11.23
C LYS A 640 1.57 36.85 11.27
N LEU A 641 1.03 37.56 10.29
CA LEU A 641 1.03 39.02 10.25
C LEU A 641 0.02 39.57 11.27
N GLN A 642 -1.14 38.93 11.42
CA GLN A 642 -2.16 39.28 12.40
C GLN A 642 -1.71 39.01 13.84
N GLN A 643 -0.94 37.94 14.08
CA GLN A 643 -0.38 37.59 15.39
C GLN A 643 0.95 38.29 15.72
N ASN A 644 1.41 39.23 14.88
CA ASN A 644 2.72 39.90 14.99
C ASN A 644 3.92 38.94 15.05
N GLN A 645 3.82 37.77 14.42
CA GLN A 645 4.88 36.76 14.29
C GLN A 645 5.75 36.95 13.03
N LEU A 646 5.27 37.73 12.05
CA LEU A 646 6.09 38.22 10.93
C LEU A 646 6.96 39.41 11.36
N GLN A 647 8.00 39.74 10.57
CA GLN A 647 8.94 40.80 10.97
C GLN A 647 8.22 42.16 11.02
N ARG A 648 8.54 42.99 12.01
CA ARG A 648 8.00 44.38 12.12
C ARG A 648 8.16 45.18 10.82
N SER A 649 9.23 44.91 10.06
CA SER A 649 9.50 45.52 8.75
C SER A 649 8.42 45.24 7.72
N ASP A 650 7.73 44.10 7.79
CA ASP A 650 6.81 43.63 6.74
C ASP A 650 5.57 44.50 6.62
N LEU A 651 5.06 45.01 7.75
CA LEU A 651 4.00 46.03 7.73
C LEU A 651 4.52 47.35 7.20
N LEU A 652 5.73 47.77 7.59
CA LEU A 652 6.25 49.09 7.24
C LEU A 652 6.58 49.27 5.76
N THR A 653 6.83 48.17 5.04
CA THR A 653 7.04 48.15 3.58
C THR A 653 5.75 48.04 2.76
N GLY A 654 4.60 47.93 3.42
CA GLY A 654 3.30 47.75 2.76
C GLY A 654 2.95 46.30 2.44
N VAL A 655 1.67 46.09 2.13
CA VAL A 655 1.00 44.78 2.07
C VAL A 655 -0.01 44.75 0.91
N SER A 656 -0.52 43.56 0.58
CA SER A 656 -1.68 43.43 -0.30
C SER A 656 -2.97 43.28 0.51
N PHE A 657 -3.96 44.10 0.18
CA PHE A 657 -5.36 44.02 0.64
C PHE A 657 -6.27 43.38 -0.40
N ALA A 658 -5.75 43.09 -1.60
CA ALA A 658 -6.50 42.53 -2.71
C ALA A 658 -7.09 41.15 -2.39
N SER A 659 -8.21 40.84 -3.02
CA SER A 659 -8.94 39.58 -2.84
C SER A 659 -9.33 39.01 -4.19
N GLY A 660 -8.88 37.79 -4.48
CA GLY A 660 -9.18 37.13 -5.75
C GLY A 660 -10.68 37.04 -6.01
N GLY A 661 -11.13 37.54 -7.16
CA GLY A 661 -12.56 37.59 -7.53
C GLY A 661 -13.29 38.86 -7.11
N ALA A 662 -12.61 39.84 -6.49
CA ALA A 662 -13.21 41.14 -6.21
C ALA A 662 -13.52 41.92 -7.49
N GLY A 663 -14.47 42.84 -7.37
CA GLY A 663 -14.94 43.73 -8.42
C GLY A 663 -15.43 45.06 -7.86
N PHE A 664 -15.56 46.07 -8.71
CA PHE A 664 -16.12 47.37 -8.35
C PHE A 664 -17.64 47.30 -8.09
N ASP A 665 -18.34 46.34 -8.71
CA ASP A 665 -19.71 46.02 -8.35
C ASP A 665 -19.72 45.15 -7.07
N PRO A 666 -20.41 45.56 -6.00
CA PRO A 666 -20.56 44.76 -4.78
C PRO A 666 -21.12 43.36 -5.02
N GLU A 667 -22.05 43.19 -5.96
CA GLU A 667 -22.69 41.90 -6.29
C GLU A 667 -21.65 40.87 -6.76
N THR A 668 -20.61 41.35 -7.46
CA THR A 668 -19.47 40.52 -7.89
C THR A 668 -18.85 39.79 -6.71
N SER A 669 -18.61 40.49 -5.60
CA SER A 669 -17.90 39.92 -4.45
C SER A 669 -18.81 39.10 -3.53
N GLU A 670 -20.08 39.49 -3.41
CA GLU A 670 -21.09 38.77 -2.64
C GLU A 670 -21.34 37.36 -3.20
N SER A 671 -21.44 37.24 -4.53
CA SER A 671 -21.75 35.97 -5.20
C SER A 671 -20.72 34.85 -4.95
N VAL A 672 -19.48 35.20 -4.60
CA VAL A 672 -18.37 34.27 -4.40
C VAL A 672 -17.73 34.36 -3.00
N GLU A 673 -18.36 35.08 -2.06
CA GLU A 673 -17.92 35.24 -0.67
C GLU A 673 -16.47 35.76 -0.49
N VAL A 674 -16.04 36.68 -1.35
CA VAL A 674 -14.69 37.30 -1.30
C VAL A 674 -14.76 38.71 -0.71
N ILE A 675 -13.63 39.37 -0.45
CA ILE A 675 -13.62 40.72 0.14
C ILE A 675 -14.05 41.73 -0.93
N PRO A 676 -15.18 42.44 -0.74
CA PRO A 676 -15.60 43.51 -1.66
C PRO A 676 -14.54 44.59 -1.80
N MET A 677 -14.47 45.25 -2.96
CA MET A 677 -13.47 46.30 -3.19
C MET A 677 -13.49 47.35 -2.07
N LEU A 678 -14.65 47.90 -1.73
CA LEU A 678 -14.78 48.91 -0.68
C LEU A 678 -14.29 48.42 0.70
N ASP A 679 -14.49 47.15 1.05
CA ASP A 679 -14.05 46.58 2.33
C ASP A 679 -12.52 46.50 2.44
N GLN A 680 -11.80 46.46 1.32
CA GLN A 680 -10.34 46.54 1.33
C GLN A 680 -9.84 47.88 1.90
N LEU A 681 -10.62 48.96 1.79
CA LEU A 681 -10.30 50.25 2.41
C LEU A 681 -10.42 50.20 3.93
N SER A 682 -11.38 49.44 4.46
CA SER A 682 -11.52 49.22 5.91
C SER A 682 -10.27 48.54 6.48
N TYR A 683 -9.71 47.57 5.75
CA TYR A 683 -8.44 46.95 6.12
C TYR A 683 -7.26 47.91 6.01
N PHE A 684 -7.26 48.81 5.03
CA PHE A 684 -6.24 49.85 4.94
C PHE A 684 -6.29 50.83 6.12
N GLN A 685 -7.49 51.23 6.56
CA GLN A 685 -7.64 52.06 7.75
C GLN A 685 -7.13 51.34 9.01
N ASP A 686 -7.43 50.05 9.17
CA ASP A 686 -6.89 49.27 10.29
C ASP A 686 -5.36 49.19 10.21
N TYR A 687 -4.82 48.90 9.03
CA TYR A 687 -3.38 48.94 8.78
C TYR A 687 -2.76 50.27 9.20
N ILE A 688 -3.36 51.41 8.83
CA ILE A 688 -2.88 52.74 9.24
C ILE A 688 -2.90 52.89 10.77
N LYS A 689 -3.95 52.40 11.45
CA LYS A 689 -4.02 52.40 12.93
C LYS A 689 -2.89 51.56 13.53
N ARG A 690 -2.61 50.39 12.97
CA ARG A 690 -1.52 49.50 13.41
C ARG A 690 -0.15 50.15 13.21
N VAL A 691 0.11 50.74 12.05
CA VAL A 691 1.38 51.43 11.77
C VAL A 691 1.56 52.66 12.66
N LYS A 692 0.49 53.44 12.90
CA LYS A 692 0.51 54.55 13.87
C LYS A 692 0.95 54.10 15.27
N LYS A 693 0.52 52.92 15.73
CA LYS A 693 0.96 52.34 17.00
C LYS A 693 2.43 51.90 16.98
N LEU A 694 2.94 51.48 15.82
CA LEU A 694 4.31 50.97 15.68
C LEU A 694 5.37 52.07 15.57
N VAL A 695 5.11 53.13 14.79
CA VAL A 695 6.13 54.16 14.45
C VAL A 695 5.70 55.58 14.85
N GLY A 696 4.53 55.73 15.46
CA GLY A 696 3.96 57.03 15.81
C GLY A 696 3.25 57.74 14.65
N LYS A 697 2.47 58.77 14.98
CA LYS A 697 1.57 59.46 14.04
C LYS A 697 2.30 60.15 12.89
N LYS A 698 3.44 60.80 13.16
CA LYS A 698 4.22 61.55 12.16
C LYS A 698 4.79 60.61 11.09
N GLU A 699 5.42 59.53 11.53
CA GLU A 699 6.06 58.58 10.62
C GLU A 699 5.03 57.74 9.86
N ALA A 700 3.95 57.31 10.51
CA ALA A 700 2.86 56.62 9.81
C ALA A 700 2.24 57.49 8.71
N LYS A 701 2.05 58.81 8.97
CA LYS A 701 1.60 59.76 7.95
C LYS A 701 2.59 59.84 6.79
N ARG A 702 3.90 59.87 7.08
CA ARG A 702 4.97 59.87 6.07
C ARG A 702 4.92 58.62 5.21
N ILE A 703 4.84 57.43 5.81
CA ILE A 703 4.78 56.13 5.11
C ILE A 703 3.58 56.11 4.14
N VAL A 704 2.40 56.51 4.61
CA VAL A 704 1.18 56.50 3.77
C VAL A 704 1.26 57.55 2.65
N SER A 705 1.72 58.78 2.95
CA SER A 705 1.77 59.84 1.94
C SER A 705 2.89 59.70 0.91
N LYS A 706 4.00 59.06 1.28
CA LYS A 706 5.15 58.84 0.39
C LYS A 706 5.12 57.45 -0.25
N GLY A 707 4.38 56.51 0.33
CA GLY A 707 4.11 55.21 -0.26
C GLY A 707 3.23 55.30 -1.51
N VAL A 708 3.16 54.20 -2.24
CA VAL A 708 2.38 54.09 -3.49
C VAL A 708 1.21 53.14 -3.26
N ALA A 709 0.00 53.58 -3.60
CA ALA A 709 -1.19 52.73 -3.63
C ALA A 709 -1.50 52.34 -5.08
N ILE A 710 -1.71 51.05 -5.34
CA ILE A 710 -1.98 50.52 -6.68
C ILE A 710 -3.28 49.72 -6.65
N VAL A 711 -4.21 50.05 -7.55
CA VAL A 711 -5.57 49.53 -7.60
C VAL A 711 -5.81 48.83 -8.94
N VAL A 712 -6.38 47.63 -8.91
CA VAL A 712 -6.82 46.90 -10.12
C VAL A 712 -8.09 46.09 -9.87
N ALA A 713 -9.16 46.33 -10.63
CA ALA A 713 -10.38 45.53 -10.61
C ALA A 713 -11.16 45.82 -11.91
N GLY A 714 -12.38 45.29 -12.05
CA GLY A 714 -13.22 45.50 -13.23
C GLY A 714 -13.28 44.29 -14.16
N GLY A 715 -12.23 43.46 -14.19
CA GLY A 715 -12.19 42.27 -15.04
C GLY A 715 -13.25 41.25 -14.64
N THR A 716 -13.39 41.00 -13.34
CA THR A 716 -14.41 40.10 -12.79
C THR A 716 -15.81 40.65 -12.99
N ASP A 717 -16.01 41.97 -12.83
CA ASP A 717 -17.31 42.62 -13.03
C ASP A 717 -17.84 42.42 -14.45
N LEU A 718 -16.98 42.54 -15.46
CA LEU A 718 -17.36 42.34 -16.85
C LEU A 718 -17.58 40.85 -17.17
N ILE A 719 -16.62 39.98 -16.83
CA ILE A 719 -16.67 38.55 -17.22
C ILE A 719 -17.74 37.78 -16.44
N TYR A 720 -17.81 37.96 -15.12
CA TYR A 720 -18.65 37.14 -14.25
C TYR A 720 -20.01 37.78 -13.96
N THR A 721 -20.05 39.08 -13.72
CA THR A 721 -21.28 39.76 -13.25
C THR A 721 -22.11 40.28 -14.41
N TYR A 722 -21.48 40.96 -15.37
CA TYR A 722 -22.16 41.52 -16.54
C TYR A 722 -22.53 40.45 -17.57
N PHE A 723 -21.53 39.85 -18.24
CA PHE A 723 -21.76 38.84 -19.28
C PHE A 723 -22.02 37.43 -18.72
N GLY A 724 -21.57 37.16 -17.49
CA GLY A 724 -21.60 35.85 -16.87
C GLY A 724 -22.84 35.57 -16.02
N ILE A 725 -22.61 34.89 -14.90
CA ILE A 725 -23.63 34.34 -13.99
C ILE A 725 -24.49 35.44 -13.34
N GLY A 726 -23.94 36.64 -13.09
CA GLY A 726 -24.72 37.75 -12.55
C GLY A 726 -25.78 38.29 -13.51
N ALA A 727 -25.61 38.04 -14.82
CA ALA A 727 -26.51 38.42 -15.90
C ALA A 727 -26.94 39.90 -15.86
N GLN A 728 -26.07 40.82 -15.41
CA GLN A 728 -26.39 42.25 -15.33
C GLN A 728 -26.68 42.88 -16.70
N HIS A 729 -26.19 42.28 -17.80
CA HIS A 729 -26.56 42.67 -19.17
C HIS A 729 -28.06 42.58 -19.46
N LEU A 730 -28.85 41.85 -18.65
CA LEU A 730 -30.31 41.79 -18.75
C LEU A 730 -31.01 42.95 -18.02
N LYS A 731 -30.30 43.66 -17.12
CA LYS A 731 -30.86 44.69 -16.24
C LYS A 731 -30.40 46.10 -16.63
N THR A 732 -29.19 46.24 -17.17
CA THR A 732 -28.58 47.51 -17.54
C THR A 732 -27.76 47.35 -18.80
N ASP A 733 -27.70 48.40 -19.62
CA ASP A 733 -26.83 48.43 -20.79
C ASP A 733 -25.36 48.59 -20.38
N ILE A 734 -24.46 48.23 -21.30
CA ILE A 734 -23.01 48.19 -21.04
C ILE A 734 -22.43 49.59 -20.82
N ASP A 735 -23.02 50.61 -21.43
CA ASP A 735 -22.57 51.98 -21.24
C ASP A 735 -22.85 52.41 -19.79
N SER A 736 -24.10 52.29 -19.35
CA SER A 736 -24.50 52.61 -17.96
C SER A 736 -23.72 51.79 -16.93
N TYR A 737 -23.51 50.49 -17.17
CA TYR A 737 -22.78 49.63 -16.25
C TYR A 737 -21.30 50.02 -16.14
N THR A 738 -20.62 50.26 -17.26
CA THR A 738 -19.21 50.69 -17.27
C THR A 738 -19.02 52.10 -16.69
N THR A 739 -20.02 52.98 -16.79
CA THR A 739 -20.05 54.27 -16.07
C THR A 739 -20.07 54.05 -14.55
N SER A 740 -20.99 53.21 -14.05
CA SER A 740 -21.08 52.88 -12.62
C SER A 740 -19.79 52.27 -12.07
N MET A 741 -19.14 51.39 -12.85
CA MET A 741 -17.83 50.84 -12.50
C MET A 741 -16.75 51.94 -12.40
N ALA A 742 -16.72 52.87 -13.36
CA ALA A 742 -15.75 53.98 -13.37
C ALA A 742 -15.99 54.95 -12.19
N ASP A 743 -17.24 55.25 -11.87
CA ASP A 743 -17.62 56.05 -10.70
C ASP A 743 -17.22 55.37 -9.39
N SER A 744 -17.39 54.05 -9.30
CA SER A 744 -16.95 53.25 -8.16
C SER A 744 -15.43 53.27 -7.99
N ALA A 745 -14.68 53.17 -9.09
CA ALA A 745 -13.23 53.31 -9.08
C ALA A 745 -12.79 54.72 -8.65
N ALA A 746 -13.45 55.77 -9.14
CA ALA A 746 -13.21 57.15 -8.74
C ALA A 746 -13.48 57.36 -7.24
N SER A 747 -14.60 56.84 -6.72
CA SER A 747 -14.93 56.85 -5.30
C SER A 747 -13.87 56.16 -4.45
N PHE A 748 -13.37 55.01 -4.90
CA PHE A 748 -12.28 54.29 -4.23
C PHE A 748 -11.00 55.13 -4.13
N VAL A 749 -10.61 55.80 -5.23
CA VAL A 749 -9.45 56.70 -5.28
C VAL A 749 -9.61 57.90 -4.36
N LEU A 750 -10.80 58.54 -4.36
CA LEU A 750 -11.12 59.65 -3.46
C LEU A 750 -10.96 59.25 -1.99
N GLN A 751 -11.42 58.05 -1.62
CA GLN A 751 -11.29 57.55 -0.25
C GLN A 751 -9.83 57.23 0.12
N LEU A 752 -9.05 56.62 -0.77
CA LEU A 752 -7.60 56.44 -0.56
C LEU A 752 -6.89 57.79 -0.32
N TYR A 753 -7.24 58.82 -1.12
CA TYR A 753 -6.73 60.17 -0.92
C TYR A 753 -7.15 60.73 0.46
N GLY A 754 -8.41 60.52 0.86
CA GLY A 754 -8.92 60.87 2.18
C GLY A 754 -8.14 60.21 3.33
N TYR A 755 -7.69 58.96 3.15
CA TYR A 755 -6.86 58.24 4.12
C TYR A 755 -5.38 58.61 4.10
N GLY A 756 -4.98 59.52 3.21
CA GLY A 756 -3.65 60.13 3.19
C GLY A 756 -2.74 59.64 2.07
N ALA A 757 -3.20 58.73 1.19
CA ALA A 757 -2.43 58.33 0.03
C ALA A 757 -2.26 59.52 -0.92
N ARG A 758 -1.06 59.70 -1.49
CA ARG A 758 -0.76 60.79 -2.43
C ARG A 758 -0.12 60.34 -3.73
N ARG A 759 0.26 59.06 -3.84
CA ARG A 759 0.77 58.46 -5.07
C ARG A 759 -0.11 57.26 -5.37
N ILE A 760 -1.03 57.41 -6.32
CA ILE A 760 -2.08 56.43 -6.60
C ILE A 760 -1.97 56.03 -8.07
N GLY A 761 -1.86 54.73 -8.30
CA GLY A 761 -1.91 54.13 -9.62
C GLY A 761 -3.19 53.31 -9.76
N VAL A 762 -3.89 53.46 -10.87
CA VAL A 762 -5.09 52.66 -11.19
C VAL A 762 -4.87 51.98 -12.52
N ILE A 763 -5.05 50.66 -12.52
CA ILE A 763 -4.82 49.80 -13.69
C ILE A 763 -6.17 49.49 -14.33
N GLY A 764 -6.28 49.70 -15.64
CA GLY A 764 -7.44 49.28 -16.43
C GLY A 764 -7.52 47.76 -16.60
N THR A 765 -8.50 47.28 -17.36
CA THR A 765 -8.63 45.86 -17.70
C THR A 765 -7.83 45.50 -18.96
N PRO A 766 -7.28 44.27 -19.07
CA PRO A 766 -6.63 43.80 -20.30
C PRO A 766 -7.68 43.43 -21.38
N PRO A 767 -7.29 42.92 -22.57
CA PRO A 767 -8.22 42.38 -23.57
C PRO A 767 -8.89 41.10 -23.07
N LEU A 768 -9.95 41.27 -22.28
CA LEU A 768 -10.61 40.20 -21.52
C LEU A 768 -11.18 39.10 -22.43
N GLY A 769 -11.70 39.46 -23.60
CA GLY A 769 -12.21 38.51 -24.59
C GLY A 769 -11.12 37.64 -25.22
N CYS A 770 -9.85 38.06 -25.12
CA CYS A 770 -8.70 37.27 -25.57
C CYS A 770 -8.15 36.30 -24.51
N THR A 771 -8.69 36.29 -23.30
CA THR A 771 -8.30 35.32 -22.26
C THR A 771 -8.72 33.91 -22.67
N PRO A 772 -7.97 32.84 -22.30
CA PRO A 772 -8.27 31.50 -22.82
C PRO A 772 -9.68 30.98 -22.49
N SER A 773 -10.30 31.42 -21.39
CA SER A 773 -11.67 31.05 -21.02
C SER A 773 -12.75 31.74 -21.84
N GLN A 774 -12.46 32.93 -22.39
CA GLN A 774 -13.41 33.74 -23.15
C GLN A 774 -13.26 33.55 -24.67
N ARG A 775 -12.23 32.84 -25.13
CA ARG A 775 -12.10 32.50 -26.55
C ARG A 775 -13.21 31.55 -26.99
N VAL A 776 -13.85 31.86 -28.12
CA VAL A 776 -14.96 31.06 -28.68
C VAL A 776 -14.51 29.61 -28.93
N LYS A 777 -15.32 28.65 -28.45
CA LYS A 777 -15.00 27.22 -28.27
C LYS A 777 -14.34 26.50 -29.45
N ASP A 778 -14.60 26.94 -30.69
CA ASP A 778 -14.10 26.24 -31.89
C ASP A 778 -13.04 26.98 -32.70
N LYS A 779 -12.86 28.29 -32.48
CA LYS A 779 -12.00 29.12 -33.36
C LYS A 779 -10.78 29.71 -32.65
N LYS A 780 -10.70 29.66 -31.32
CA LYS A 780 -9.63 30.31 -30.52
C LYS A 780 -9.46 31.81 -30.85
N ILE A 781 -10.52 32.45 -31.36
CA ILE A 781 -10.59 33.88 -31.64
C ILE A 781 -11.05 34.59 -30.35
N CYS A 782 -10.67 35.85 -30.18
CA CYS A 782 -11.11 36.65 -29.04
C CYS A 782 -12.62 36.94 -29.12
N ASP A 783 -13.25 37.14 -27.96
CA ASP A 783 -14.61 37.67 -27.88
C ASP A 783 -14.58 39.20 -27.99
N GLU A 784 -15.12 39.73 -29.10
CA GLU A 784 -15.05 41.16 -29.38
C GLU A 784 -16.05 41.99 -28.57
N GLU A 785 -17.16 41.41 -28.10
CA GLU A 785 -18.11 42.13 -27.25
C GLU A 785 -17.52 42.38 -25.86
N ILE A 786 -16.85 41.37 -25.30
CA ILE A 786 -16.14 41.49 -24.03
C ILE A 786 -14.96 42.46 -24.16
N ASN A 787 -14.23 42.41 -25.28
CA ASN A 787 -13.14 43.36 -25.55
C ASN A 787 -13.66 44.81 -25.66
N TYR A 788 -14.77 45.02 -26.37
CA TYR A 788 -15.42 46.32 -26.48
C TYR A 788 -15.81 46.87 -25.10
N ALA A 789 -16.44 46.04 -24.26
CA ALA A 789 -16.78 46.41 -22.89
C ALA A 789 -15.55 46.79 -22.04
N ALA A 790 -14.46 46.01 -22.15
CA ALA A 790 -13.21 46.30 -21.46
C ALA A 790 -12.59 47.65 -21.91
N GLN A 791 -12.61 47.94 -23.22
CA GLN A 791 -12.13 49.22 -23.76
C GLN A 791 -13.03 50.40 -23.36
N LEU A 792 -14.35 50.19 -23.35
CA LEU A 792 -15.31 51.20 -22.93
C LEU A 792 -15.09 51.58 -21.46
N PHE A 793 -14.97 50.58 -20.57
CA PHE A 793 -14.62 50.79 -19.17
C PHE A 793 -13.29 51.53 -19.02
N ASN A 794 -12.23 51.07 -19.70
CA ASN A 794 -10.91 51.71 -19.66
C ASN A 794 -10.93 53.17 -20.11
N SER A 795 -11.72 53.48 -21.15
CA SER A 795 -11.84 54.85 -21.67
C SER A 795 -12.52 55.78 -20.65
N LYS A 796 -13.62 55.32 -20.05
CA LYS A 796 -14.33 56.06 -18.99
C LYS A 796 -13.46 56.23 -17.74
N LEU A 797 -12.75 55.17 -17.36
CA LEU A 797 -11.81 55.18 -16.25
C LEU A 797 -10.67 56.19 -16.49
N ALA A 798 -10.09 56.25 -17.69
CA ALA A 798 -9.05 57.22 -18.01
C ALA A 798 -9.57 58.67 -17.91
N ILE A 799 -10.77 58.94 -18.43
CA ILE A 799 -11.40 60.27 -18.37
C ILE A 799 -11.64 60.71 -16.93
N ILE A 800 -12.32 59.88 -16.12
CA ILE A 800 -12.68 60.24 -14.75
C ILE A 800 -11.43 60.40 -13.86
N LEU A 801 -10.39 59.59 -14.07
CA LEU A 801 -9.12 59.74 -13.35
C LEU A 801 -8.35 60.99 -13.77
N SER A 802 -8.43 61.39 -15.05
CA SER A 802 -7.86 62.66 -15.50
C SER A 802 -8.52 63.85 -14.80
N GLN A 803 -9.85 63.86 -14.74
CA GLN A 803 -10.62 64.89 -14.02
C GLN A 803 -10.29 64.91 -12.52
N LEU A 804 -10.19 63.73 -11.90
CA LEU A 804 -9.77 63.63 -10.50
C LEU A 804 -8.35 64.16 -10.27
N SER A 805 -7.43 63.95 -11.21
CA SER A 805 -6.05 64.41 -11.07
C SER A 805 -5.93 65.93 -10.97
N GLU A 806 -6.85 66.67 -11.60
CA GLU A 806 -6.91 68.14 -11.54
C GLU A 806 -7.44 68.65 -10.19
N THR A 807 -8.28 67.86 -9.52
CA THR A 807 -8.91 68.24 -8.24
C THR A 807 -8.06 67.82 -7.03
N LEU A 808 -7.35 66.71 -7.11
CA LEU A 808 -6.58 66.13 -6.01
C LEU A 808 -5.21 66.79 -5.83
N ARG A 809 -5.21 67.98 -5.21
CA ARG A 809 -4.00 68.76 -4.92
C ARG A 809 -2.95 67.95 -4.15
N ASN A 810 -1.68 68.19 -4.48
CA ASN A 810 -0.51 67.55 -3.87
C ASN A 810 -0.50 66.01 -4.01
N SER A 811 -1.12 65.47 -5.05
CA SER A 811 -1.08 64.05 -5.36
C SER A 811 -0.62 63.78 -6.79
N THR A 812 -0.20 62.55 -7.02
CA THR A 812 0.10 61.99 -8.34
C THR A 812 -0.87 60.84 -8.55
N LEU A 813 -1.75 60.99 -9.53
CA LEU A 813 -2.70 59.98 -9.96
C LEU A 813 -2.30 59.51 -11.37
N VAL A 814 -2.12 58.21 -11.54
CA VAL A 814 -1.67 57.63 -12.82
C VAL A 814 -2.63 56.54 -13.26
N TYR A 815 -3.18 56.69 -14.46
CA TYR A 815 -3.86 55.60 -15.17
C TYR A 815 -2.82 54.74 -15.88
N MET A 816 -2.94 53.42 -15.76
CA MET A 816 -2.05 52.44 -16.39
C MET A 816 -2.83 51.59 -17.38
N ASP A 817 -2.54 51.81 -18.66
CA ASP A 817 -3.13 51.06 -19.78
C ASP A 817 -2.44 49.71 -19.98
N ILE A 818 -2.96 48.67 -19.34
CA ILE A 818 -2.51 47.30 -19.59
C ILE A 818 -3.19 46.67 -20.81
N TYR A 819 -4.26 47.27 -21.34
CA TYR A 819 -4.94 46.75 -22.53
C TYR A 819 -3.99 46.77 -23.72
N SER A 820 -3.39 47.93 -24.01
CA SER A 820 -2.44 48.09 -25.11
C SER A 820 -1.19 47.22 -24.96
N ILE A 821 -0.71 47.00 -23.72
CA ILE A 821 0.45 46.15 -23.45
C ILE A 821 0.13 44.70 -23.80
N PHE A 822 -1.00 44.18 -23.32
CA PHE A 822 -1.41 42.81 -23.61
C PHE A 822 -1.77 42.61 -25.08
N SER A 823 -2.37 43.60 -25.75
CA SER A 823 -2.62 43.53 -27.20
C SER A 823 -1.33 43.35 -27.99
N LYS A 824 -0.27 44.10 -27.67
CA LYS A 824 1.05 43.94 -28.30
C LYS A 824 1.66 42.56 -28.07
N ILE A 825 1.49 42.00 -26.87
CA ILE A 825 1.94 40.63 -26.57
C ILE A 825 1.15 39.60 -27.40
N LEU A 826 -0.17 39.77 -27.53
CA LEU A 826 -1.03 38.87 -28.28
C LEU A 826 -0.77 38.94 -29.80
N GLU A 827 -0.44 40.12 -30.32
CA GLU A 827 -0.09 40.35 -31.73
C GLU A 827 1.28 39.79 -32.09
N SER A 828 2.26 39.86 -31.17
CA SER A 828 3.64 39.45 -31.42
C SER A 828 4.22 38.61 -30.26
N PRO A 829 3.65 37.42 -29.96
CA PRO A 829 4.00 36.67 -28.76
C PRO A 829 5.48 36.25 -28.71
N ALA A 830 6.05 35.86 -29.85
CA ALA A 830 7.46 35.46 -29.94
C ALA A 830 8.43 36.59 -29.59
N HIS A 831 8.06 37.86 -29.86
CA HIS A 831 8.89 39.02 -29.50
C HIS A 831 9.09 39.15 -27.98
N TYR A 832 8.08 38.74 -27.22
CA TYR A 832 8.09 38.75 -25.75
C TYR A 832 8.48 37.39 -25.15
N GLY A 833 8.94 36.44 -25.97
CA GLY A 833 9.39 35.12 -25.52
C GLY A 833 8.26 34.12 -25.25
N PHE A 834 7.05 34.36 -25.75
CA PHE A 834 5.92 33.43 -25.63
C PHE A 834 5.76 32.56 -26.88
N GLU A 835 5.62 31.25 -26.68
CA GLU A 835 5.32 30.29 -27.76
C GLU A 835 3.81 30.06 -27.95
N GLU A 836 3.02 30.16 -26.88
CA GLU A 836 1.58 29.92 -26.85
C GLU A 836 0.92 30.97 -25.95
N VAL A 837 -0.07 31.69 -26.49
CA VAL A 837 -0.81 32.76 -25.79
C VAL A 837 -2.34 32.59 -25.87
N LYS A 838 -2.82 31.59 -26.61
CA LYS A 838 -4.24 31.35 -26.83
C LYS A 838 -4.79 30.29 -25.89
N LYS A 839 -3.95 29.36 -25.41
CA LYS A 839 -4.34 28.29 -24.50
C LYS A 839 -3.76 28.50 -23.09
N PRO A 840 -4.46 28.07 -22.04
CA PRO A 840 -3.89 28.10 -20.71
C PRO A 840 -2.81 27.00 -20.59
N CYS A 841 -1.72 27.30 -19.87
CA CYS A 841 -0.67 26.32 -19.56
C CYS A 841 -1.22 25.17 -18.68
N CYS A 842 -2.11 25.52 -17.74
CA CYS A 842 -2.88 24.54 -16.99
C CYS A 842 -4.04 24.08 -17.86
N LYS A 843 -4.08 22.78 -18.18
CA LYS A 843 -5.31 22.16 -18.69
C LYS A 843 -6.34 22.20 -17.56
N ILE A 844 -7.12 23.28 -17.49
CA ILE A 844 -8.40 23.23 -16.80
C ILE A 844 -9.16 22.09 -17.45
N GLY A 845 -9.81 21.29 -16.62
CA GLY A 845 -10.55 20.13 -17.06
C GLY A 845 -11.29 20.27 -18.36
N LEU A 846 -11.34 19.18 -19.11
CA LEU A 846 -12.53 18.89 -19.90
C LEU A 846 -13.73 18.99 -18.94
N THR A 847 -14.31 20.19 -18.84
CA THR A 847 -15.55 20.44 -18.11
C THR A 847 -16.63 19.62 -18.83
N GLY A 848 -16.89 18.41 -18.33
CA GLY A 848 -17.91 17.49 -18.86
C GLY A 848 -17.57 16.00 -18.81
N GLY A 849 -16.37 15.58 -18.38
CA GLY A 849 -15.98 14.15 -18.33
C GLY A 849 -16.09 13.50 -16.95
N ALA A 850 -16.21 12.17 -16.92
CA ALA A 850 -16.09 11.34 -15.72
C ALA A 850 -15.00 10.28 -15.90
N ILE A 851 -14.45 9.76 -14.81
CA ILE A 851 -13.48 8.65 -14.86
C ILE A 851 -13.93 7.51 -13.95
N LEU A 852 -13.98 6.30 -14.49
CA LEU A 852 -14.37 5.09 -13.75
C LEU A 852 -13.22 4.10 -13.82
N ALA A 853 -12.58 3.82 -12.68
CA ALA A 853 -11.40 2.96 -12.64
C ALA A 853 -11.70 1.59 -12.04
N PHE A 854 -11.32 0.52 -12.72
CA PHE A 854 -11.56 -0.88 -12.33
C PHE A 854 -10.26 -1.69 -12.37
N GLY A 855 -10.17 -2.70 -11.52
CA GLY A 855 -9.05 -3.64 -11.54
C GLY A 855 -8.29 -3.74 -10.23
N ASP A 856 -6.96 -3.58 -10.30
CA ASP A 856 -6.02 -3.89 -9.22
C ASP A 856 -5.33 -2.66 -8.59
N SER A 857 -4.22 -2.90 -7.88
CA SER A 857 -3.48 -1.89 -7.10
C SER A 857 -2.89 -0.75 -7.93
N ILE A 858 -2.75 -0.92 -9.24
CA ILE A 858 -2.28 0.16 -10.13
C ILE A 858 -3.27 1.33 -10.17
N LEU A 859 -4.56 1.04 -9.96
CA LEU A 859 -5.65 2.02 -10.03
C LEU A 859 -6.34 2.26 -8.69
N ASP A 860 -6.16 1.39 -7.69
CA ASP A 860 -6.84 1.49 -6.39
C ASP A 860 -6.48 2.77 -5.63
N THR A 861 -7.52 3.49 -5.20
CA THR A 861 -7.43 4.75 -4.44
C THR A 861 -7.81 4.59 -2.97
N GLY A 862 -8.10 3.37 -2.53
CA GLY A 862 -8.39 3.02 -1.14
C GLY A 862 -9.65 2.18 -0.91
N ASN A 863 -10.13 1.41 -1.89
CA ASN A 863 -11.30 0.54 -1.67
C ASN A 863 -11.03 -0.59 -0.67
N ASN A 864 -9.77 -0.96 -0.48
CA ASN A 864 -9.37 -1.99 0.46
C ASN A 864 -9.34 -1.52 1.92
N ASN A 865 -9.49 -0.23 2.21
CA ASN A 865 -9.29 0.34 3.55
C ASN A 865 -10.22 -0.21 4.63
N LYS A 866 -11.39 -0.73 4.23
CA LYS A 866 -12.41 -1.32 5.14
C LYS A 866 -12.51 -2.83 5.01
N LEU A 867 -11.72 -3.45 4.13
CA LEU A 867 -11.69 -4.89 3.97
C LEU A 867 -10.80 -5.49 5.06
N MET A 868 -11.17 -6.67 5.55
CA MET A 868 -10.32 -7.48 6.43
C MET A 868 -9.26 -8.20 5.59
N THR A 869 -8.30 -7.42 5.09
CA THR A 869 -7.21 -7.88 4.21
C THR A 869 -5.88 -7.23 4.59
N VAL A 870 -4.79 -7.89 4.21
CA VAL A 870 -3.41 -7.38 4.25
C VAL A 870 -3.09 -6.49 3.06
N SER A 871 -3.81 -6.64 1.95
CA SER A 871 -3.65 -5.85 0.73
C SER A 871 -4.29 -4.48 0.91
N LYS A 872 -3.75 -3.64 1.80
CA LYS A 872 -4.18 -2.24 2.02
C LYS A 872 -2.95 -1.35 2.16
N SER A 873 -3.12 -0.07 1.84
CA SER A 873 -2.04 0.93 1.86
C SER A 873 -2.47 2.23 2.58
N ASN A 874 -3.31 2.10 3.62
CA ASN A 874 -3.81 3.21 4.44
C ASN A 874 -2.98 3.43 5.71
N PHE A 875 -1.70 3.12 5.65
CA PHE A 875 -0.73 3.36 6.71
C PHE A 875 0.60 3.87 6.11
N LEU A 876 1.35 4.61 6.92
CA LEU A 876 2.69 5.05 6.54
C LEU A 876 3.59 3.83 6.32
N PRO A 877 4.50 3.84 5.33
CA PRO A 877 4.96 5.02 4.59
C PRO A 877 4.18 5.35 3.31
N TYR A 878 3.09 4.63 3.01
CA TYR A 878 2.28 4.93 1.83
C TYR A 878 1.68 6.33 1.93
N GLY A 879 1.52 6.99 0.78
CA GLY A 879 1.09 8.39 0.73
C GLY A 879 2.12 9.40 1.26
N ARG A 880 3.38 9.02 1.46
CA ARG A 880 4.49 9.93 1.83
C ARG A 880 4.58 11.20 0.96
N ASN A 881 4.30 11.12 -0.32
CA ASN A 881 4.30 12.21 -1.30
C ASN A 881 2.88 12.65 -1.64
N PHE A 882 1.86 11.98 -1.11
CA PHE A 882 0.47 12.40 -1.25
C PHE A 882 0.26 13.71 -0.48
N PRO A 883 -0.69 14.57 -0.90
CA PRO A 883 -1.01 15.79 -0.16
C PRO A 883 -1.18 15.54 1.34
N TYR A 884 -0.51 16.37 2.15
CA TYR A 884 -0.46 16.29 3.62
C TYR A 884 0.19 15.03 4.20
N HIS A 885 0.90 14.24 3.40
CA HIS A 885 1.58 13.00 3.82
C HIS A 885 0.61 11.95 4.41
N ILE A 886 -0.63 11.91 3.91
CA ILE A 886 -1.69 11.05 4.44
C ILE A 886 -1.76 9.75 3.62
N PRO A 887 -1.72 8.57 4.27
CA PRO A 887 -1.94 7.31 3.59
C PRO A 887 -3.43 7.11 3.30
N THR A 888 -3.83 7.14 2.03
CA THR A 888 -5.25 7.02 1.65
C THR A 888 -5.68 5.62 1.24
N GLY A 889 -4.78 4.64 1.22
CA GLY A 889 -5.04 3.32 0.60
C GLY A 889 -4.48 3.16 -0.82
N ARG A 890 -3.74 4.16 -1.32
CA ARG A 890 -3.06 4.14 -2.61
C ARG A 890 -1.77 3.34 -2.53
N PHE A 891 -1.57 2.39 -3.44
CA PHE A 891 -0.38 1.53 -3.49
C PHE A 891 0.80 2.26 -4.16
N GLY A 892 1.40 3.19 -3.41
CA GLY A 892 2.57 3.94 -3.80
C GLY A 892 2.97 4.98 -2.76
N ASN A 893 4.03 5.73 -3.03
CA ASN A 893 4.38 6.88 -2.19
C ASN A 893 3.41 8.04 -2.33
N GLY A 894 2.57 8.13 -3.36
CA GLY A 894 1.71 9.29 -3.56
C GLY A 894 0.48 8.98 -4.39
N ARG A 895 0.21 9.83 -5.39
CA ARG A 895 -0.89 9.61 -6.33
C ARG A 895 -0.62 8.39 -7.22
N VAL A 896 -1.67 7.62 -7.50
CA VAL A 896 -1.61 6.43 -8.37
C VAL A 896 -2.07 6.79 -9.78
N LEU A 897 -2.00 5.83 -10.70
CA LEU A 897 -2.24 6.10 -12.12
C LEU A 897 -3.66 6.62 -12.40
N SER A 898 -4.67 6.17 -11.66
CA SER A 898 -6.06 6.66 -11.81
C SER A 898 -6.18 8.16 -11.51
N ASP A 899 -5.51 8.67 -10.47
CA ASP A 899 -5.47 10.11 -10.17
C ASP A 899 -4.77 10.90 -11.27
N LEU A 900 -3.60 10.39 -11.70
CA LEU A 900 -2.74 11.09 -12.63
C LEU A 900 -3.37 11.15 -14.03
N VAL A 901 -4.07 10.09 -14.45
CA VAL A 901 -4.85 10.10 -15.69
C VAL A 901 -6.05 11.03 -15.56
N ALA A 902 -6.78 11.02 -14.44
CA ALA A 902 -7.89 11.94 -14.21
C ALA A 902 -7.43 13.41 -14.28
N GLU A 903 -6.31 13.74 -13.64
CA GLU A 903 -5.69 15.07 -13.67
C GLU A 903 -5.19 15.41 -15.08
N GLY A 904 -4.54 14.47 -15.78
CA GLY A 904 -3.99 14.70 -17.12
C GLY A 904 -5.06 14.91 -18.20
N LEU A 905 -6.22 14.28 -18.05
CA LEU A 905 -7.44 14.54 -18.84
C LEU A 905 -8.21 15.76 -18.31
N GLY A 906 -7.78 16.27 -17.15
CA GLY A 906 -8.35 17.40 -16.43
C GLY A 906 -9.73 17.13 -15.81
N ILE A 907 -10.20 15.88 -15.76
CA ILE A 907 -11.49 15.52 -15.17
C ILE A 907 -11.58 15.93 -13.69
N LYS A 908 -10.58 15.52 -12.89
CA LYS A 908 -10.45 15.88 -11.46
C LYS A 908 -9.04 15.59 -10.96
N ASN A 909 -8.65 16.27 -9.88
CA ASN A 909 -7.29 16.14 -9.30
C ASN A 909 -7.05 14.82 -8.57
N LEU A 910 -8.08 14.27 -7.93
CA LEU A 910 -8.03 13.04 -7.15
C LEU A 910 -9.29 12.23 -7.42
N VAL A 911 -9.11 10.93 -7.66
CA VAL A 911 -10.22 10.01 -7.83
C VAL A 911 -10.55 9.39 -6.46
N PRO A 912 -11.79 9.53 -5.96
CA PRO A 912 -12.17 8.93 -4.69
C PRO A 912 -12.48 7.44 -4.86
N ALA A 913 -12.15 6.64 -3.84
CA ALA A 913 -12.55 5.25 -3.75
C ALA A 913 -14.06 5.15 -3.47
N PHE A 914 -14.77 4.31 -4.22
CA PHE A 914 -16.22 4.14 -4.10
C PHE A 914 -16.66 3.70 -2.68
N ARG A 915 -15.86 2.86 -2.01
CA ARG A 915 -16.17 2.33 -0.67
C ARG A 915 -15.69 3.25 0.48
N SER A 916 -15.11 4.41 0.15
CA SER A 916 -14.63 5.39 1.14
C SER A 916 -15.79 5.97 1.96
N SER A 917 -15.60 6.11 3.28
CA SER A 917 -16.51 6.91 4.12
C SER A 917 -16.47 8.41 3.80
N PHE A 918 -15.47 8.87 3.05
CA PHE A 918 -15.30 10.27 2.68
C PHE A 918 -15.81 10.58 1.27
N LEU A 919 -16.39 9.61 0.55
CA LEU A 919 -16.98 9.84 -0.76
C LEU A 919 -18.17 10.80 -0.62
N LYS A 920 -18.14 11.92 -1.34
CA LYS A 920 -19.24 12.89 -1.37
C LYS A 920 -20.14 12.62 -2.56
N SER A 921 -21.42 12.94 -2.46
CA SER A 921 -22.34 12.79 -3.60
C SER A 921 -21.91 13.63 -4.81
N SER A 922 -21.36 14.82 -4.54
CA SER A 922 -20.77 15.70 -5.56
C SER A 922 -19.59 15.09 -6.33
N ASP A 923 -18.98 14.00 -5.83
CA ASP A 923 -17.92 13.30 -6.55
C ASP A 923 -18.46 12.37 -7.64
N LEU A 924 -19.70 11.89 -7.50
CA LEU A 924 -20.27 10.87 -8.37
C LEU A 924 -20.31 11.32 -9.84
N PRO A 925 -20.78 12.53 -10.21
CA PRO A 925 -20.86 12.94 -11.62
C PRO A 925 -19.52 13.03 -12.34
N THR A 926 -18.40 13.12 -11.60
CA THR A 926 -17.04 13.17 -12.16
C THR A 926 -16.30 11.83 -12.05
N GLY A 927 -16.98 10.81 -11.50
CA GLY A 927 -16.50 9.44 -11.43
C GLY A 927 -15.67 9.11 -10.18
N VAL A 928 -15.48 7.80 -9.99
CA VAL A 928 -14.90 7.14 -8.80
C VAL A 928 -14.04 5.95 -9.21
N CYS A 929 -13.29 5.40 -8.25
CA CYS A 929 -12.52 4.18 -8.43
C CYS A 929 -13.20 2.99 -7.73
N PHE A 930 -13.30 1.86 -8.43
CA PHE A 930 -13.78 0.55 -7.97
C PHE A 930 -12.66 -0.50 -7.85
N ALA A 931 -11.46 -0.18 -8.37
CA ALA A 931 -10.31 -1.07 -8.30
C ALA A 931 -9.97 -1.45 -6.85
N SER A 932 -9.46 -2.66 -6.67
CA SER A 932 -9.15 -3.26 -5.37
C SER A 932 -7.74 -3.86 -5.44
N GLY A 933 -6.82 -3.35 -4.63
CA GLY A 933 -5.43 -3.82 -4.62
C GLY A 933 -5.33 -5.33 -4.38
N GLY A 934 -4.47 -6.00 -5.14
CA GLY A 934 -4.35 -7.48 -5.09
C GLY A 934 -5.38 -8.23 -5.96
N SER A 935 -6.38 -7.57 -6.51
CA SER A 935 -7.40 -8.24 -7.33
C SER A 935 -6.85 -8.76 -8.67
N GLY A 936 -7.55 -9.73 -9.26
CA GLY A 936 -7.21 -10.35 -10.55
C GLY A 936 -8.46 -10.81 -11.29
N LEU A 937 -8.29 -11.25 -12.53
CA LEU A 937 -9.34 -11.84 -13.35
C LEU A 937 -9.69 -13.27 -12.88
N ASP A 938 -8.70 -14.02 -12.38
CA ASP A 938 -8.94 -15.31 -11.72
C ASP A 938 -9.50 -15.05 -10.31
N LYS A 939 -10.67 -15.64 -10.02
CA LYS A 939 -11.29 -15.54 -8.69
C LYS A 939 -10.37 -16.04 -7.58
N PHE A 940 -9.51 -17.02 -7.88
CA PHE A 940 -8.52 -17.52 -6.95
C PHE A 940 -7.56 -16.41 -6.51
N THR A 941 -7.09 -15.56 -7.45
CA THR A 941 -6.18 -14.44 -7.17
C THR A 941 -6.74 -13.49 -6.11
N ALA A 942 -8.02 -13.13 -6.21
CA ALA A 942 -8.67 -12.26 -5.25
C ALA A 942 -9.00 -12.97 -3.93
N SER A 943 -9.32 -14.28 -3.99
CA SER A 943 -9.69 -15.08 -2.82
C SER A 943 -8.53 -15.26 -1.85
N ILE A 944 -7.33 -15.59 -2.36
CA ILE A 944 -6.13 -15.76 -1.52
C ILE A 944 -5.65 -14.46 -0.86
N GLN A 945 -6.11 -13.31 -1.36
CA GLN A 945 -5.78 -12.00 -0.79
C GLN A 945 -6.93 -11.41 0.04
N GLY A 946 -8.13 -12.01 0.04
CA GLY A 946 -9.30 -11.48 0.74
C GLY A 946 -9.76 -10.12 0.20
N VAL A 947 -9.67 -9.90 -1.11
CA VAL A 947 -9.95 -8.62 -1.77
C VAL A 947 -11.13 -8.73 -2.74
N ILE A 948 -11.60 -7.61 -3.30
CA ILE A 948 -12.75 -7.59 -4.19
C ILE A 948 -12.32 -8.12 -5.56
N TRP A 949 -12.83 -9.28 -5.96
CA TRP A 949 -12.60 -9.85 -7.28
C TRP A 949 -13.04 -8.89 -8.39
N VAL A 950 -12.32 -8.83 -9.52
CA VAL A 950 -12.57 -7.87 -10.60
C VAL A 950 -14.03 -7.92 -11.06
N GLN A 951 -14.60 -9.11 -11.17
CA GLN A 951 -15.98 -9.33 -11.61
C GLN A 951 -16.99 -8.87 -10.55
N ASP A 952 -16.66 -8.96 -9.26
CA ASP A 952 -17.50 -8.43 -8.18
C ASP A 952 -17.48 -6.89 -8.12
N GLN A 953 -16.50 -6.22 -8.73
CA GLN A 953 -16.50 -4.75 -8.86
C GLN A 953 -17.66 -4.25 -9.74
N LEU A 954 -18.26 -5.10 -10.57
CA LEU A 954 -19.49 -4.77 -11.31
C LEU A 954 -20.68 -4.51 -10.37
N LYS A 955 -20.72 -5.15 -9.18
CA LYS A 955 -21.75 -4.90 -8.17
C LYS A 955 -21.59 -3.51 -7.55
N ASP A 956 -20.36 -3.10 -7.31
CA ASP A 956 -20.06 -1.74 -6.85
C ASP A 956 -20.41 -0.72 -7.93
N PHE A 957 -20.19 -1.03 -9.20
CA PHE A 957 -20.61 -0.17 -10.31
C PHE A 957 -22.13 -0.06 -10.43
N GLN A 958 -22.88 -1.15 -10.30
CA GLN A 958 -24.35 -1.11 -10.24
C GLN A 958 -24.84 -0.24 -9.09
N SER A 959 -24.23 -0.38 -7.91
CA SER A 959 -24.53 0.46 -6.74
C SER A 959 -24.18 1.93 -6.98
N TYR A 960 -23.11 2.20 -7.72
CA TYR A 960 -22.75 3.55 -8.14
C TYR A 960 -23.79 4.15 -9.10
N ILE A 961 -24.29 3.40 -10.08
CA ILE A 961 -25.33 3.88 -11.00
C ILE A 961 -26.58 4.29 -10.21
N GLN A 962 -26.97 3.51 -9.20
CA GLN A 962 -28.09 3.85 -8.32
C GLN A 962 -27.84 5.15 -7.54
N LYS A 963 -26.68 5.29 -6.91
CA LYS A 963 -26.31 6.52 -6.17
C LYS A 963 -26.20 7.74 -7.08
N LEU A 964 -25.63 7.57 -8.28
CA LEU A 964 -25.53 8.61 -9.29
C LEU A 964 -26.92 9.05 -9.75
N SER A 965 -27.84 8.11 -9.94
CA SER A 965 -29.23 8.41 -10.29
C SER A 965 -29.95 9.21 -9.20
N GLN A 966 -29.68 8.93 -7.93
CA GLN A 966 -30.23 9.70 -6.81
C GLN A 966 -29.68 11.13 -6.76
N GLU A 967 -28.39 11.31 -7.05
CA GLU A 967 -27.74 12.62 -7.02
C GLU A 967 -28.10 13.49 -8.23
N VAL A 968 -28.19 12.90 -9.42
CA VAL A 968 -28.41 13.64 -10.68
C VAL A 968 -29.89 13.86 -10.95
N GLY A 969 -30.78 12.96 -10.52
CA GLY A 969 -32.24 13.04 -10.68
C GLY A 969 -32.75 12.82 -12.12
N ASP A 970 -31.89 12.98 -13.14
CA ASP A 970 -32.21 12.81 -14.56
C ASP A 970 -31.56 11.55 -15.15
N ALA A 971 -32.39 10.58 -15.55
CA ALA A 971 -31.95 9.31 -16.11
C ALA A 971 -31.21 9.45 -17.46
N ALA A 972 -31.55 10.45 -18.29
CA ALA A 972 -30.84 10.70 -19.55
C ALA A 972 -29.43 11.21 -19.28
N LYS A 973 -29.30 12.14 -18.32
CA LYS A 973 -28.02 12.68 -17.88
C LYS A 973 -27.12 11.64 -17.19
N VAL A 974 -27.70 10.70 -16.44
CA VAL A 974 -26.96 9.56 -15.88
C VAL A 974 -26.37 8.68 -16.98
N LYS A 975 -27.18 8.33 -17.99
CA LYS A 975 -26.71 7.56 -19.15
C LYS A 975 -25.61 8.31 -19.91
N GLU A 976 -25.77 9.62 -20.09
CA GLU A 976 -24.77 10.47 -20.71
C GLU A 976 -23.45 10.47 -19.94
N ILE A 977 -23.49 10.67 -18.61
CA ILE A 977 -22.29 10.64 -17.74
C ILE A 977 -21.55 9.30 -17.90
N ILE A 978 -22.27 8.18 -17.87
CA ILE A 978 -21.66 6.84 -17.97
C ILE A 978 -21.08 6.60 -19.38
N ALA A 979 -21.81 6.98 -20.44
CA ALA A 979 -21.34 6.83 -21.81
C ALA A 979 -20.11 7.73 -22.11
N ASN A 980 -20.09 8.93 -21.52
CA ASN A 980 -18.98 9.87 -21.68
C ASN A 980 -17.80 9.62 -20.73
N ALA A 981 -17.97 8.76 -19.72
CA ALA A 981 -16.90 8.43 -18.78
C ALA A 981 -15.77 7.65 -19.47
N VAL A 982 -14.53 7.99 -19.14
CA VAL A 982 -13.37 7.17 -19.46
C VAL A 982 -13.28 6.03 -18.45
N VAL A 983 -13.44 4.80 -18.93
CA VAL A 983 -13.30 3.58 -18.14
C VAL A 983 -11.86 3.08 -18.21
N LEU A 984 -11.15 3.16 -17.09
CA LEU A 984 -9.79 2.60 -16.95
C LEU A 984 -9.86 1.18 -16.39
N ILE A 985 -9.18 0.23 -17.04
CA ILE A 985 -9.16 -1.18 -16.61
C ILE A 985 -7.73 -1.68 -16.49
N SER A 986 -7.31 -2.10 -15.29
CA SER A 986 -6.02 -2.76 -15.05
C SER A 986 -6.19 -4.09 -14.31
N ALA A 987 -6.08 -5.20 -15.03
CA ALA A 987 -6.21 -6.53 -14.45
C ALA A 987 -5.34 -7.54 -15.21
N GLY A 988 -4.78 -8.52 -14.51
CA GLY A 988 -3.84 -9.51 -15.02
C GLY A 988 -2.47 -9.50 -14.34
N ASN A 989 -2.08 -8.40 -13.67
CA ASN A 989 -0.76 -8.31 -13.02
C ASN A 989 -0.62 -9.39 -11.94
N ASN A 990 -1.59 -9.47 -11.03
CA ASN A 990 -1.60 -10.43 -9.93
C ASN A 990 -1.85 -11.86 -10.40
N ASP A 991 -2.67 -12.04 -11.45
CA ASP A 991 -2.97 -13.37 -12.00
C ASP A 991 -1.72 -14.05 -12.56
N ILE A 992 -0.85 -13.29 -13.23
CA ILE A 992 0.39 -13.81 -13.79
C ILE A 992 1.47 -13.88 -12.70
N ALA A 993 1.71 -12.77 -11.99
CA ALA A 993 2.83 -12.68 -11.04
C ALA A 993 2.64 -13.56 -9.79
N ILE A 994 1.43 -13.58 -9.23
CA ILE A 994 1.13 -14.27 -7.95
C ILE A 994 0.50 -15.63 -8.26
N THR A 995 -0.60 -15.66 -9.02
CA THR A 995 -1.35 -16.91 -9.17
C THR A 995 -0.63 -17.92 -10.07
N PHE A 996 -0.22 -17.56 -11.29
CA PHE A 996 0.41 -18.52 -12.19
C PHE A 996 1.84 -18.86 -11.76
N PHE A 997 2.73 -17.87 -11.64
CA PHE A 997 4.15 -18.16 -11.42
C PHE A 997 4.48 -18.57 -9.98
N ALA A 998 3.75 -18.08 -8.97
CA ALA A 998 4.03 -18.41 -7.58
C ALA A 998 3.32 -19.67 -7.06
N THR A 999 2.29 -20.19 -7.77
CA THR A 999 1.60 -21.42 -7.33
C THR A 999 1.93 -22.63 -8.21
N ARG A 1000 2.35 -23.74 -7.58
CA ARG A 1000 2.69 -24.98 -8.30
C ARG A 1000 1.46 -25.63 -8.94
N ALA A 1001 0.31 -25.60 -8.26
CA ALA A 1001 -0.94 -26.20 -8.73
C ALA A 1001 -1.41 -25.61 -10.08
N LYS A 1002 -1.29 -24.28 -10.28
CA LYS A 1002 -1.67 -23.65 -11.55
C LYS A 1002 -0.73 -24.04 -12.69
N LYS A 1003 0.58 -24.15 -12.43
CA LYS A 1003 1.58 -24.62 -13.41
C LYS A 1003 1.44 -26.10 -13.77
N LEU A 1004 0.87 -26.92 -12.89
CA LEU A 1004 0.55 -28.32 -13.19
C LEU A 1004 -0.70 -28.45 -14.07
N ARG A 1005 -1.65 -27.53 -13.92
CA ARG A 1005 -2.94 -27.58 -14.64
C ARG A 1005 -2.93 -26.83 -15.97
N TYR A 1006 -2.12 -25.79 -16.10
CA TYR A 1006 -2.07 -24.93 -17.28
C TYR A 1006 -0.63 -24.61 -17.66
N ASN A 1007 -0.40 -24.48 -18.97
CA ASN A 1007 0.75 -23.71 -19.46
C ASN A 1007 0.38 -22.22 -19.54
N ILE A 1008 1.36 -21.35 -19.76
CA ILE A 1008 1.14 -19.90 -19.74
C ILE A 1008 0.19 -19.43 -20.86
N GLU A 1009 0.23 -20.08 -22.02
CA GLU A 1009 -0.65 -19.75 -23.16
C GLU A 1009 -2.12 -20.01 -22.81
N THR A 1010 -2.44 -21.23 -22.40
CA THR A 1010 -3.80 -21.64 -22.02
C THR A 1010 -4.33 -20.88 -20.80
N TYR A 1011 -3.47 -20.56 -19.83
CA TYR A 1011 -3.88 -19.74 -18.70
C TYR A 1011 -4.21 -18.30 -19.14
N THR A 1012 -3.39 -17.70 -20.00
CA THR A 1012 -3.68 -16.36 -20.51
C THR A 1012 -4.90 -16.32 -21.43
N ASP A 1013 -5.23 -17.39 -22.14
CA ASP A 1013 -6.50 -17.50 -22.88
C ASP A 1013 -7.70 -17.42 -21.93
N GLN A 1014 -7.65 -18.14 -20.80
CA GLN A 1014 -8.70 -18.08 -19.78
C GLN A 1014 -8.85 -16.67 -19.18
N LEU A 1015 -7.74 -15.98 -18.91
CA LEU A 1015 -7.79 -14.59 -18.43
C LEU A 1015 -8.46 -13.67 -19.45
N ILE A 1016 -8.20 -13.87 -20.74
CA ILE A 1016 -8.80 -13.08 -21.83
C ILE A 1016 -10.29 -13.35 -21.94
N GLU A 1017 -10.75 -14.59 -21.76
CA GLU A 1017 -12.18 -14.91 -21.70
C GLU A 1017 -12.87 -14.15 -20.55
N TRP A 1018 -12.31 -14.20 -19.34
CA TRP A 1018 -12.87 -13.48 -18.19
C TRP A 1018 -12.83 -11.96 -18.36
N LYS A 1019 -11.77 -11.42 -18.98
CA LYS A 1019 -11.67 -9.99 -19.31
C LYS A 1019 -12.69 -9.57 -20.35
N THR A 1020 -12.93 -10.42 -21.35
CA THR A 1020 -13.95 -10.23 -22.39
C THR A 1020 -15.33 -10.09 -21.74
N ALA A 1021 -15.70 -11.05 -20.88
CA ALA A 1021 -16.97 -11.02 -20.16
C ALA A 1021 -17.12 -9.78 -19.26
N PHE A 1022 -16.06 -9.43 -18.52
CA PHE A 1022 -16.07 -8.25 -17.64
C PHE A 1022 -16.33 -6.95 -18.43
N MET A 1023 -15.62 -6.77 -19.54
CA MET A 1023 -15.77 -5.59 -20.40
C MET A 1023 -17.12 -5.54 -21.11
N GLN A 1024 -17.64 -6.68 -21.59
CA GLN A 1024 -18.98 -6.77 -22.17
C GLN A 1024 -20.05 -6.36 -21.16
N ASN A 1025 -19.92 -6.77 -19.90
CA ASN A 1025 -20.85 -6.37 -18.85
C ASN A 1025 -20.81 -4.85 -18.58
N LEU A 1026 -19.64 -4.23 -18.54
CA LEU A 1026 -19.52 -2.77 -18.41
C LEU A 1026 -20.18 -2.04 -19.60
N TYR A 1027 -19.96 -2.54 -20.81
CA TYR A 1027 -20.58 -2.00 -22.01
C TYR A 1027 -22.10 -2.14 -21.98
N ASN A 1028 -22.63 -3.30 -21.57
CA ASN A 1028 -24.06 -3.53 -21.39
C ASN A 1028 -24.69 -2.62 -20.33
N MET A 1029 -23.90 -2.17 -19.34
CA MET A 1029 -24.30 -1.19 -18.33
C MET A 1029 -24.11 0.27 -18.76
N GLY A 1030 -23.80 0.52 -20.04
CA GLY A 1030 -23.80 1.85 -20.65
C GLY A 1030 -22.43 2.49 -20.85
N ALA A 1031 -21.34 1.87 -20.41
CA ALA A 1031 -20.00 2.41 -20.66
C ALA A 1031 -19.66 2.37 -22.15
N ARG A 1032 -19.01 3.42 -22.67
CA ARG A 1032 -18.65 3.52 -24.09
C ARG A 1032 -17.19 3.85 -24.38
N LYS A 1033 -16.41 4.40 -23.45
CA LYS A 1033 -15.00 4.79 -23.68
C LYS A 1033 -14.07 3.98 -22.78
N PHE A 1034 -13.33 3.03 -23.36
CA PHE A 1034 -12.51 2.07 -22.61
C PHE A 1034 -11.02 2.29 -22.88
N ALA A 1035 -10.26 2.51 -21.82
CA ALA A 1035 -8.80 2.49 -21.79
C ALA A 1035 -8.33 1.25 -21.02
N VAL A 1036 -7.86 0.25 -21.76
CA VAL A 1036 -7.52 -1.08 -21.25
C VAL A 1036 -6.01 -1.23 -21.15
N LEU A 1037 -5.52 -1.40 -19.92
CA LEU A 1037 -4.10 -1.49 -19.65
C LEU A 1037 -3.61 -2.92 -19.86
N GLY A 1038 -2.43 -3.04 -20.46
CA GLY A 1038 -1.57 -4.21 -20.32
C GLY A 1038 -0.96 -4.31 -18.92
N THR A 1039 -0.33 -5.45 -18.64
CA THR A 1039 0.45 -5.67 -17.42
C THR A 1039 1.76 -4.88 -17.43
N LEU A 1040 2.34 -4.68 -16.25
CA LEU A 1040 3.71 -4.17 -16.08
C LEU A 1040 4.75 -5.18 -16.60
N PRO A 1041 6.04 -4.82 -16.76
CA PRO A 1041 7.11 -5.79 -16.95
C PRO A 1041 7.34 -6.60 -15.66
N LEU A 1042 6.45 -7.57 -15.41
CA LEU A 1042 6.31 -8.29 -14.15
C LEU A 1042 7.61 -8.96 -13.66
N GLY A 1043 8.40 -9.52 -14.58
CA GLY A 1043 9.71 -10.12 -14.26
C GLY A 1043 10.78 -9.10 -13.89
N CYS A 1044 10.56 -7.81 -14.17
CA CYS A 1044 11.46 -6.71 -13.80
C CYS A 1044 11.06 -5.99 -12.51
N LEU A 1045 9.93 -6.37 -11.88
CA LEU A 1045 9.55 -5.80 -10.59
C LEU A 1045 10.56 -6.22 -9.51
N PRO A 1046 10.84 -5.38 -8.50
CA PRO A 1046 11.83 -5.72 -7.47
C PRO A 1046 11.54 -7.06 -6.76
N GLY A 1047 10.26 -7.36 -6.47
CA GLY A 1047 9.87 -8.63 -5.86
C GLY A 1047 10.14 -9.85 -6.74
N ALA A 1048 10.03 -9.73 -8.07
CA ALA A 1048 10.39 -10.80 -8.99
C ALA A 1048 11.92 -11.00 -9.08
N ARG A 1049 12.69 -9.92 -9.07
CA ARG A 1049 14.17 -9.97 -9.10
C ARG A 1049 14.78 -10.52 -7.82
N GLN A 1050 14.08 -10.35 -6.70
CA GLN A 1050 14.51 -10.88 -5.41
C GLN A 1050 14.55 -12.41 -5.38
N LEU A 1051 13.69 -13.07 -6.17
CA LEU A 1051 13.67 -14.53 -6.31
C LEU A 1051 14.88 -15.10 -7.09
N SER A 1052 15.62 -14.28 -7.84
CA SER A 1052 16.77 -14.71 -8.66
C SER A 1052 18.14 -14.19 -8.18
N GLY A 1053 18.22 -13.54 -7.01
CA GLY A 1053 19.50 -13.01 -6.52
C GLY A 1053 19.93 -11.68 -7.18
N ASP A 1054 18.96 -10.82 -7.51
CA ASP A 1054 19.10 -9.37 -7.68
C ASP A 1054 19.74 -8.80 -8.96
N LEU A 1055 20.16 -9.62 -9.95
CA LEU A 1055 20.87 -9.06 -11.12
C LEU A 1055 20.04 -8.85 -12.41
N ILE A 1056 18.98 -9.63 -12.68
CA ILE A 1056 18.29 -9.61 -13.98
C ILE A 1056 16.77 -9.77 -13.88
N CYS A 1057 16.04 -9.20 -14.82
CA CYS A 1057 14.61 -9.48 -14.96
C CYS A 1057 14.37 -10.96 -15.26
N LEU A 1058 13.31 -11.56 -14.70
CA LEU A 1058 12.92 -12.94 -14.96
C LEU A 1058 12.34 -13.08 -16.39
N PRO A 1059 13.04 -13.75 -17.33
CA PRO A 1059 12.59 -13.79 -18.73
C PRO A 1059 11.26 -14.55 -18.90
N HIS A 1060 11.07 -15.63 -18.14
CA HIS A 1060 9.86 -16.46 -18.21
C HIS A 1060 8.60 -15.72 -17.70
N VAL A 1061 8.74 -14.92 -16.64
CA VAL A 1061 7.63 -14.09 -16.13
C VAL A 1061 7.27 -12.99 -17.13
N ASN A 1062 8.29 -12.31 -17.67
CA ASN A 1062 8.10 -11.29 -18.71
C ASN A 1062 7.53 -11.88 -20.02
N HIS A 1063 7.88 -13.11 -20.35
CA HIS A 1063 7.29 -13.81 -21.49
C HIS A 1063 5.78 -14.01 -21.31
N GLY A 1064 5.34 -14.47 -20.13
CA GLY A 1064 3.91 -14.58 -19.82
C GLY A 1064 3.18 -13.23 -19.85
N ALA A 1065 3.79 -12.18 -19.30
CA ALA A 1065 3.26 -10.82 -19.38
C ALA A 1065 3.10 -10.34 -20.84
N LYS A 1066 4.11 -10.58 -21.70
CA LYS A 1066 4.08 -10.22 -23.13
C LYS A 1066 2.97 -10.97 -23.89
N ILE A 1067 2.83 -12.28 -23.68
CA ILE A 1067 1.76 -13.08 -24.29
C ILE A 1067 0.39 -12.49 -23.92
N TYR A 1068 0.15 -12.29 -22.63
CA TYR A 1068 -1.11 -11.72 -22.17
C TYR A 1068 -1.36 -10.32 -22.77
N ASN A 1069 -0.36 -9.46 -22.79
CA ASN A 1069 -0.47 -8.11 -23.33
C ASN A 1069 -0.79 -8.09 -24.83
N GLN A 1070 -0.20 -9.00 -25.61
CA GLN A 1070 -0.53 -9.19 -27.02
C GLN A 1070 -1.99 -9.62 -27.19
N LYS A 1071 -2.47 -10.56 -26.36
CA LYS A 1071 -3.88 -10.99 -26.39
C LYS A 1071 -4.84 -9.86 -25.96
N VAL A 1072 -4.47 -9.02 -24.99
CA VAL A 1072 -5.26 -7.84 -24.61
C VAL A 1072 -5.33 -6.81 -25.75
N ALA A 1073 -4.23 -6.58 -26.46
CA ALA A 1073 -4.23 -5.69 -27.62
C ALA A 1073 -5.16 -6.19 -28.73
N ASN A 1074 -5.13 -7.51 -29.00
CA ASN A 1074 -6.05 -8.15 -29.96
C ASN A 1074 -7.51 -8.08 -29.50
N LEU A 1075 -7.80 -8.31 -28.21
CA LEU A 1075 -9.13 -8.15 -27.64
C LEU A 1075 -9.70 -6.74 -27.87
N VAL A 1076 -8.87 -5.71 -27.65
CA VAL A 1076 -9.26 -4.31 -27.91
C VAL A 1076 -9.57 -4.07 -29.38
N VAL A 1077 -8.80 -4.65 -30.31
CA VAL A 1077 -9.08 -4.56 -31.75
C VAL A 1077 -10.40 -5.24 -32.09
N ASN A 1078 -10.65 -6.43 -31.56
CA ASN A 1078 -11.90 -7.17 -31.79
C ASN A 1078 -13.12 -6.39 -31.30
N PHE A 1079 -13.06 -5.76 -30.12
CA PHE A 1079 -14.16 -4.95 -29.61
C PHE A 1079 -14.44 -3.68 -30.42
N ARG A 1080 -13.43 -3.06 -31.03
CA ARG A 1080 -13.69 -1.94 -31.96
C ARG A 1080 -14.52 -2.37 -33.17
N GLN A 1081 -14.40 -3.63 -33.58
CA GLN A 1081 -15.12 -4.19 -34.72
C GLN A 1081 -16.51 -4.70 -34.32
N SER A 1082 -16.65 -5.32 -33.15
CA SER A 1082 -17.90 -5.95 -32.72
C SER A 1082 -18.83 -5.05 -31.90
N LEU A 1083 -18.34 -3.95 -31.31
CA LEU A 1083 -19.11 -3.01 -30.47
C LEU A 1083 -19.02 -1.58 -31.04
N PRO A 1084 -19.79 -1.26 -32.09
CA PRO A 1084 -19.55 -0.10 -32.96
C PRO A 1084 -19.80 1.28 -32.32
N ASP A 1085 -20.63 1.36 -31.28
CA ASP A 1085 -20.88 2.57 -30.47
C ASP A 1085 -19.85 2.75 -29.33
N GLY A 1086 -18.95 1.78 -29.13
CA GLY A 1086 -17.87 1.83 -28.14
C GLY A 1086 -16.52 2.26 -28.74
N LYS A 1087 -15.79 3.12 -28.02
CA LYS A 1087 -14.39 3.46 -28.30
C LYS A 1087 -13.47 2.67 -27.35
N PHE A 1088 -12.52 1.92 -27.90
CA PHE A 1088 -11.59 1.10 -27.12
C PHE A 1088 -10.14 1.44 -27.44
N VAL A 1089 -9.29 1.59 -26.43
CA VAL A 1089 -7.85 1.84 -26.61
C VAL A 1089 -7.02 0.96 -25.69
N TYR A 1090 -5.94 0.40 -26.25
CA TYR A 1090 -4.95 -0.35 -25.50
C TYR A 1090 -3.89 0.61 -24.98
N ILE A 1091 -3.56 0.49 -23.69
CA ILE A 1091 -2.51 1.26 -23.02
C ILE A 1091 -1.34 0.35 -22.72
N ASP A 1092 -0.23 0.58 -23.42
CA ASP A 1092 0.99 -0.21 -23.28
C ASP A 1092 1.81 0.20 -22.05
N MET A 1093 1.38 -0.28 -20.89
CA MET A 1093 2.09 -0.08 -19.63
C MET A 1093 3.42 -0.84 -19.57
N TYR A 1094 3.51 -1.98 -20.27
CA TYR A 1094 4.69 -2.84 -20.25
C TYR A 1094 5.90 -2.11 -20.82
N ASN A 1095 5.83 -1.69 -22.08
CA ASN A 1095 6.98 -1.08 -22.75
C ASN A 1095 7.27 0.32 -22.21
N SER A 1096 6.23 1.07 -21.85
CA SER A 1096 6.40 2.41 -21.25
C SER A 1096 7.17 2.36 -19.93
N LEU A 1097 6.84 1.41 -19.04
CA LEU A 1097 7.55 1.28 -17.77
C LEU A 1097 8.91 0.58 -17.96
N LEU A 1098 9.02 -0.37 -18.91
CA LEU A 1098 10.29 -1.02 -19.21
C LEU A 1098 11.35 0.00 -19.68
N ASP A 1099 10.99 0.98 -20.52
CA ASP A 1099 11.93 2.06 -20.90
C ASP A 1099 12.40 2.87 -19.69
N VAL A 1100 11.53 3.14 -18.72
CA VAL A 1100 11.93 3.83 -17.47
C VAL A 1100 12.86 2.95 -16.62
N ILE A 1101 12.64 1.63 -16.60
CA ILE A 1101 13.47 0.68 -15.85
C ILE A 1101 14.85 0.51 -16.49
N GLU A 1102 14.91 0.43 -17.82
CA GLU A 1102 16.15 0.26 -18.59
C GLU A 1102 16.95 1.56 -18.67
N ASN A 1103 16.26 2.72 -18.70
CA ASN A 1103 16.85 4.04 -18.83
C ASN A 1103 16.51 4.98 -17.65
N PRO A 1104 16.77 4.61 -16.38
CA PRO A 1104 16.31 5.38 -15.21
C PRO A 1104 16.87 6.82 -15.16
N SER A 1105 18.13 7.01 -15.56
CA SER A 1105 18.80 8.32 -15.55
C SER A 1105 18.14 9.32 -16.51
N LYS A 1106 17.61 8.85 -17.66
CA LYS A 1106 16.87 9.69 -18.63
C LYS A 1106 15.65 10.35 -18.00
N TYR A 1107 15.02 9.68 -17.04
CA TYR A 1107 13.84 10.15 -16.30
C TYR A 1107 14.20 10.73 -14.91
N GLY A 1108 15.50 10.94 -14.65
CA GLY A 1108 16.01 11.51 -13.41
C GLY A 1108 15.93 10.58 -12.20
N PHE A 1109 15.90 9.27 -12.40
CA PHE A 1109 16.04 8.28 -11.32
C PHE A 1109 17.51 7.88 -11.16
N ARG A 1110 17.91 7.59 -9.92
CA ARG A 1110 19.23 7.00 -9.62
C ARG A 1110 19.22 5.49 -9.81
N THR A 1111 18.08 4.85 -9.59
CA THR A 1111 18.00 3.39 -9.61
C THR A 1111 16.61 2.85 -9.95
N ALA A 1112 16.60 1.68 -10.59
CA ALA A 1112 15.40 0.92 -10.97
C ALA A 1112 15.42 -0.53 -10.46
N LYS A 1113 16.46 -0.92 -9.70
CA LYS A 1113 16.64 -2.29 -9.18
C LYS A 1113 16.02 -2.45 -7.78
N PRO A 1114 16.56 -1.81 -6.73
CA PRO A 1114 15.91 -1.73 -5.44
C PRO A 1114 14.65 -0.85 -5.52
N CYS A 1115 13.70 -1.14 -4.63
CA CYS A 1115 12.59 -0.25 -4.32
C CYS A 1115 12.95 0.67 -3.14
N CYS A 1116 12.29 1.83 -3.07
CA CYS A 1116 12.54 2.79 -1.99
C CYS A 1116 12.08 2.28 -0.62
N CYS A 1117 10.92 1.63 -0.58
CA CYS A 1117 10.29 1.02 0.57
C CYS A 1117 10.51 -0.50 0.47
N SER A 1118 11.74 -0.92 0.76
CA SER A 1118 12.08 -2.35 0.77
C SER A 1118 11.56 -3.01 2.02
N VAL A 1119 11.06 -4.22 1.81
CA VAL A 1119 10.63 -5.19 2.82
C VAL A 1119 11.80 -5.54 3.78
N MET A 1120 13.05 -5.40 3.33
CA MET A 1120 14.27 -5.64 4.11
C MET A 1120 14.79 -4.41 4.87
N THR A 1121 14.25 -3.21 4.63
CA THR A 1121 14.69 -1.97 5.28
C THR A 1121 13.51 -1.29 5.97
N PRO A 1122 13.48 -1.21 7.32
CA PRO A 1122 12.33 -0.65 8.05
C PRO A 1122 12.11 0.85 7.80
N ILE A 1123 13.09 1.53 7.20
CA ILE A 1123 13.03 2.95 6.86
C ILE A 1123 13.02 3.06 5.33
N PRO A 1124 11.97 3.66 4.72
CA PRO A 1124 11.99 3.97 3.30
C PRO A 1124 13.16 4.87 2.95
N CYS A 1125 13.70 4.70 1.76
CA CYS A 1125 14.79 5.52 1.24
C CYS A 1125 14.51 7.03 1.42
N LEU A 1126 15.53 7.83 1.73
CA LEU A 1126 15.33 9.26 2.02
C LEU A 1126 14.73 10.04 0.84
N ASP A 1127 15.11 9.69 -0.39
CA ASP A 1127 14.60 10.32 -1.61
C ASP A 1127 13.83 9.31 -2.47
N SER A 1128 12.51 9.24 -2.27
CA SER A 1128 11.63 8.40 -3.09
C SER A 1128 11.62 8.81 -4.57
N GLY A 1129 11.99 10.06 -4.89
CA GLY A 1129 12.10 10.56 -6.27
C GLY A 1129 13.31 10.02 -7.02
N SER A 1130 14.24 9.36 -6.33
CA SER A 1130 15.40 8.71 -6.95
C SER A 1130 15.15 7.26 -7.38
N HIS A 1131 14.02 6.65 -7.00
CA HIS A 1131 13.69 5.25 -7.28
C HIS A 1131 12.50 5.11 -8.24
N VAL A 1132 12.64 4.23 -9.23
CA VAL A 1132 11.52 3.88 -10.14
C VAL A 1132 10.39 3.21 -9.36
N PHE A 1133 10.73 2.31 -8.44
CA PHE A 1133 9.76 1.57 -7.65
C PHE A 1133 9.63 2.12 -6.23
N TRP A 1134 8.39 2.26 -5.78
CA TRP A 1134 8.11 2.59 -4.40
C TRP A 1134 8.33 1.38 -3.50
N ASP A 1135 7.68 0.25 -3.76
CA ASP A 1135 7.83 -0.99 -3.00
C ASP A 1135 8.19 -2.15 -3.93
N PHE A 1136 8.08 -3.40 -3.46
CA PHE A 1136 8.47 -4.58 -4.22
C PHE A 1136 7.68 -4.80 -5.52
N ALA A 1137 6.54 -4.14 -5.71
CA ALA A 1137 5.68 -4.33 -6.88
C ALA A 1137 5.28 -3.02 -7.58
N HIS A 1138 5.13 -1.93 -6.83
CA HIS A 1138 4.44 -0.74 -7.31
C HIS A 1138 5.43 0.37 -7.75
N PRO A 1139 5.22 0.98 -8.94
CA PRO A 1139 5.95 2.17 -9.36
C PRO A 1139 5.76 3.35 -8.38
N SER A 1140 6.77 4.22 -8.30
CA SER A 1140 6.64 5.49 -7.57
C SER A 1140 5.74 6.48 -8.32
N GLU A 1141 5.18 7.48 -7.64
CA GLU A 1141 4.38 8.54 -8.30
C GLU A 1141 5.19 9.21 -9.43
N LYS A 1142 6.51 9.37 -9.25
CA LYS A 1142 7.38 9.95 -10.28
C LYS A 1142 7.49 9.02 -11.50
N ALA A 1143 7.54 7.70 -11.31
CA ALA A 1143 7.57 6.75 -12.41
C ALA A 1143 6.25 6.76 -13.19
N TYR A 1144 5.11 6.85 -12.51
CA TYR A 1144 3.83 7.08 -13.18
C TYR A 1144 3.82 8.40 -13.96
N LYS A 1145 4.32 9.49 -13.38
CA LYS A 1145 4.45 10.78 -14.08
C LYS A 1145 5.35 10.72 -15.32
N ALA A 1146 6.38 9.88 -15.31
CA ALA A 1146 7.26 9.71 -16.47
C ALA A 1146 6.54 9.08 -17.67
N VAL A 1147 5.65 8.10 -17.43
CA VAL A 1147 4.89 7.42 -18.49
C VAL A 1147 3.56 8.13 -18.84
N LEU A 1148 3.10 9.03 -17.97
CA LEU A 1148 1.78 9.69 -18.07
C LEU A 1148 1.53 10.45 -19.38
N PRO A 1149 2.47 11.23 -19.95
CA PRO A 1149 2.19 12.02 -21.15
C PRO A 1149 1.73 11.16 -22.33
N ASN A 1150 2.36 9.99 -22.51
CA ASN A 1150 1.99 9.05 -23.56
C ASN A 1150 0.59 8.46 -23.32
N ILE A 1151 0.29 8.06 -22.08
CA ILE A 1151 -1.01 7.50 -21.70
C ILE A 1151 -2.13 8.51 -21.93
N VAL A 1152 -1.96 9.74 -21.42
CA VAL A 1152 -2.95 10.81 -21.57
C VAL A 1152 -3.13 11.21 -23.03
N SER A 1153 -2.04 11.26 -23.81
CA SER A 1153 -2.10 11.54 -25.25
C SER A 1153 -2.90 10.46 -26.00
N VAL A 1154 -2.62 9.18 -25.74
CA VAL A 1154 -3.34 8.06 -26.36
C VAL A 1154 -4.82 8.09 -26.01
N ILE A 1155 -5.16 8.31 -24.74
CA ILE A 1155 -6.56 8.41 -24.29
C ILE A 1155 -7.24 9.61 -24.94
N SER A 1156 -6.63 10.80 -24.88
CA SER A 1156 -7.22 12.03 -25.41
C SER A 1156 -7.44 11.95 -26.92
N ASN A 1157 -6.51 11.36 -27.67
CA ASN A 1157 -6.60 11.32 -29.13
C ASN A 1157 -7.52 10.21 -29.66
N LYS A 1158 -7.72 9.13 -28.89
CA LYS A 1158 -8.48 7.94 -29.34
C LYS A 1158 -9.86 7.83 -28.70
N LEU A 1159 -10.08 8.45 -27.53
CA LEU A 1159 -11.35 8.39 -26.80
C LEU A 1159 -12.11 9.72 -26.71
N ALA A 1160 -11.47 10.88 -26.99
CA ALA A 1160 -12.22 12.09 -27.34
C ALA A 1160 -13.06 11.81 -28.59
#